data_AF-A0A7C4CRE0-F1
#
_entry.id   AF-A0A7C4CRE0-F1
#
_cell.length_a   1.000
_cell.length_b   1.000
_cell.length_c   1.000
_cell.angle_alpha   90.00
_cell.angle_beta   90.00
_cell.angle_gamma   90.00
#
_symmetry.space_group_name_H-M   'P 1'
#
loop_
_entity.id
_entity.type
_entity.pdbx_description
1 polymer ?
#
loop_
_entity_poly.entity_id
_entity_poly.type
_entity_poly.pdbx_seq_one_letter_code
_entity_poly.pdbx_strand_id
1 'polypeptide(L)'
;MASPLIYYGWLNLKILFMKPCLSIILTLILLPSIAQSIHIFPSQPEDRLGNTSMWGMVFGEARYGVAIFYDPRYPNSWLSPEESFFIKKYFVDLFGLFNLSLQIVDAEGLKTLLSSSWRGILIMAHDIAPDTVWSGDIDSLLIKWLLNGGILVWTGDMELFYVGYSNGSKLAVGDKTYLLYGESLVTAVPAINCTISFISRDSLPGVVDTILPAFSARPIRPGSSVVKPLGRCLVDGNELYDPVIIGVGKGLVARVFMTGGETNIVLRAAAIAEIVFNELLGIRVNLREASANTSFPRIVIGEYHNWYSSMPSWNHWRWPGRDPNQVIDGKRVIASAHYPLIGPYDSRDPRVIKYHIEISKYAGIDAFAIDWYGPGSFEDSSVNLYLSIAEEMGFKIAIEYEPKIRMEWGYGSRSDRIRDVINDLKYILSKYAGHPAYLKVNHKPVIFYFWPSLLTIKEWDYVFQRLREEGYEAVHITEGIDPLLLTHFTGIYEWEPLWIESKGITSWDRLREISKILREYASLYPGRIFLAGVWPGFDDEGVNGWGFGTRKYLGGDRFNGMIYENQWRVVLDEKPHAVMITTFNDWNEGTEIEPSLEYGFSFMEITRKYAYRYKGSSEPISEAIRLNINIESSDKAIRISLSNSGGAAVSLRIKARLPSGVNGVFHEYSHPTSSSSETLSILPYLGKGDSYIFTLTFDGNIAQDMLIVFNISYYTPEGRYGELISFLQYRTKTVTQITATTITATYIRTQIIETTATETLIVTSMRASTITEFVKATETLTLTETSTETRDIYTTVKETVTIKETSLENMISIFIVILAVLI
;
A
#
# COMPACT_ATOMS: atom_id res chain seq x y z
N MET A 1 -3.88 -87.07 2.37
CA MET A 1 -5.00 -86.79 3.29
C MET A 1 -4.39 -86.37 4.62
N ALA A 2 -4.66 -85.25 5.28
CA ALA A 2 -5.33 -83.96 5.11
C ALA A 2 -4.84 -83.14 6.35
N SER A 3 -4.20 -81.97 6.28
CA SER A 3 -4.74 -80.59 6.14
C SER A 3 -5.75 -80.14 7.23
N PRO A 4 -5.88 -78.83 7.54
CA PRO A 4 -4.92 -77.90 8.19
C PRO A 4 -5.60 -76.79 9.08
N LEU A 5 -4.83 -75.75 9.45
CA LEU A 5 -5.13 -74.30 9.69
C LEU A 5 -4.74 -73.74 11.09
N ILE A 6 -4.19 -72.53 11.29
CA ILE A 6 -3.51 -71.49 10.47
C ILE A 6 -2.65 -70.60 11.42
N TYR A 7 -1.69 -69.88 10.83
CA TYR A 7 -0.44 -69.29 11.35
C TYR A 7 -0.27 -67.85 10.74
N TYR A 8 0.68 -66.95 11.06
CA TYR A 8 1.99 -66.98 11.74
C TYR A 8 2.47 -65.57 12.15
N GLY A 9 3.13 -65.49 13.31
CA GLY A 9 4.12 -64.47 13.71
C GLY A 9 5.48 -65.13 13.96
N TRP A 10 6.55 -64.43 13.60
CA TRP A 10 7.96 -64.86 13.46
C TRP A 10 8.62 -65.70 14.59
N LEU A 11 9.60 -66.57 14.23
CA LEU A 11 11.02 -66.51 14.70
C LEU A 11 12.00 -67.58 14.08
N ASN A 12 13.24 -67.13 13.81
CA ASN A 12 14.59 -67.78 13.89
C ASN A 12 15.11 -68.88 12.93
N LEU A 13 16.32 -68.69 12.36
CA LEU A 13 17.64 -69.28 12.76
C LEU A 13 18.83 -68.96 11.81
N LYS A 14 20.04 -68.68 12.38
CA LYS A 14 21.48 -69.00 12.02
C LYS A 14 21.92 -69.08 10.51
N ILE A 15 23.09 -68.66 10.00
CA ILE A 15 24.50 -68.58 10.49
C ILE A 15 25.48 -68.02 9.37
N LEU A 16 26.67 -67.49 9.77
CA LEU A 16 28.01 -67.30 9.11
C LEU A 16 28.34 -66.32 7.93
N PHE A 17 29.31 -65.42 8.23
CA PHE A 17 30.57 -64.98 7.55
C PHE A 17 30.64 -64.33 6.14
N MET A 18 31.09 -63.06 6.06
CA MET A 18 32.46 -62.61 5.63
C MET A 18 32.55 -61.07 5.47
N LYS A 19 33.59 -60.46 6.05
CA LYS A 19 34.14 -59.09 5.86
C LYS A 19 35.01 -59.02 4.57
N PRO A 20 35.76 -57.94 4.18
CA PRO A 20 36.00 -56.58 4.76
C PRO A 20 35.91 -55.43 3.69
N CYS A 21 36.03 -54.12 3.96
CA CYS A 21 37.23 -53.30 4.26
C CYS A 21 36.77 -51.82 4.50
N LEU A 22 37.13 -51.12 5.60
CA LEU A 22 38.35 -50.29 5.83
C LEU A 22 38.44 -49.03 4.92
N SER A 23 38.76 -47.78 5.30
CA SER A 23 39.33 -47.12 6.50
C SER A 23 39.35 -45.58 6.33
N ILE A 24 39.10 -44.77 7.36
CA ILE A 24 40.02 -43.87 8.14
C ILE A 24 40.75 -42.75 7.34
N ILE A 25 40.63 -41.46 7.75
CA ILE A 25 41.71 -40.53 8.22
C ILE A 25 41.26 -39.05 8.30
N LEU A 26 41.65 -38.40 9.42
CA LEU A 26 41.65 -36.96 9.76
C LEU A 26 42.39 -36.06 8.75
N THR A 27 42.06 -34.75 8.72
CA THR A 27 42.97 -33.58 9.04
C THR A 27 42.52 -32.28 8.32
N LEU A 28 42.03 -31.31 9.11
CA LEU A 28 42.41 -29.88 9.21
C LEU A 28 42.78 -29.06 7.94
N ILE A 29 42.10 -27.88 7.76
CA ILE A 29 42.62 -26.51 7.45
C ILE A 29 41.75 -25.70 6.42
N LEU A 30 41.39 -24.47 6.85
CA LEU A 30 40.98 -23.23 6.13
C LEU A 30 39.53 -23.00 5.62
N LEU A 31 38.93 -21.93 6.18
CA LEU A 31 37.84 -21.07 5.67
C LEU A 31 38.27 -20.29 4.39
N PRO A 32 37.41 -19.45 3.74
CA PRO A 32 35.97 -19.50 3.44
C PRO A 32 35.68 -19.23 1.93
N SER A 33 34.53 -19.64 1.39
CA SER A 33 33.85 -18.98 0.23
C SER A 33 32.74 -19.84 -0.36
N ILE A 34 31.47 -19.40 -0.27
CA ILE A 34 30.47 -19.69 -1.30
C ILE A 34 29.63 -18.43 -1.48
N ALA A 35 29.96 -17.70 -2.54
CA ALA A 35 29.07 -16.82 -3.26
C ALA A 35 28.90 -17.40 -4.68
N GLN A 36 27.71 -17.19 -5.24
CA GLN A 36 27.32 -17.32 -6.65
C GLN A 36 26.99 -18.71 -7.21
N SER A 37 25.74 -18.80 -7.63
CA SER A 37 25.30 -19.61 -8.77
C SER A 37 24.44 -18.71 -9.67
N ILE A 38 25.03 -18.19 -10.76
CA ILE A 38 24.28 -17.79 -11.97
C ILE A 38 25.04 -18.39 -13.16
N HIS A 39 24.34 -19.24 -13.90
CA HIS A 39 24.82 -19.99 -15.05
C HIS A 39 24.92 -19.10 -16.29
N ILE A 40 26.03 -19.21 -17.03
CA ILE A 40 26.18 -18.73 -18.42
C ILE A 40 26.30 -19.97 -19.31
N PHE A 41 25.43 -20.11 -20.30
CA PHE A 41 25.57 -21.08 -21.39
C PHE A 41 26.36 -20.46 -22.56
N PRO A 42 27.28 -21.19 -23.20
CA PRO A 42 27.97 -20.72 -24.41
C PRO A 42 27.40 -21.37 -25.67
N SER A 43 27.40 -20.63 -26.78
CA SER A 43 27.43 -21.26 -28.12
C SER A 43 28.14 -20.35 -29.12
N GLN A 44 29.29 -20.82 -29.60
CA GLN A 44 29.95 -20.39 -30.84
C GLN A 44 29.25 -21.00 -32.06
N PRO A 45 29.50 -20.46 -33.27
CA PRO A 45 30.27 -21.25 -34.22
C PRO A 45 31.30 -20.47 -35.08
N GLU A 46 32.14 -21.28 -35.73
CA GLU A 46 33.44 -21.09 -36.41
C GLU A 46 33.54 -20.12 -37.61
N ASP A 47 34.79 -19.72 -37.85
CA ASP A 47 35.37 -18.89 -38.92
C ASP A 47 35.09 -19.33 -40.37
N ARG A 48 34.89 -18.33 -41.25
CA ARG A 48 35.46 -18.32 -42.62
C ARG A 48 35.93 -16.92 -43.02
N LEU A 49 37.19 -16.88 -43.45
CA LEU A 49 37.99 -15.76 -43.93
C LEU A 49 37.37 -14.94 -45.07
N GLY A 50 37.59 -13.62 -45.02
CA GLY A 50 37.85 -12.83 -46.23
C GLY A 50 36.97 -11.60 -46.48
N ASN A 51 37.11 -10.52 -45.70
CA ASN A 51 37.32 -9.17 -46.25
C ASN A 51 37.57 -8.16 -45.13
N THR A 52 38.68 -7.44 -45.24
CA THR A 52 39.07 -6.31 -44.41
C THR A 52 37.98 -5.23 -44.38
N SER A 53 37.42 -4.96 -43.21
CA SER A 53 36.70 -3.70 -42.94
C SER A 53 37.23 -3.06 -41.66
N MET A 54 37.29 -1.74 -41.72
CA MET A 54 38.12 -0.83 -40.95
C MET A 54 37.47 -0.49 -39.60
N TRP A 55 37.23 -1.48 -38.74
CA TRP A 55 36.48 -1.31 -37.48
C TRP A 55 37.20 -1.83 -36.22
N GLY A 56 38.51 -2.07 -36.31
CA GLY A 56 39.30 -2.66 -35.21
C GLY A 56 40.13 -1.70 -34.36
N MET A 57 39.93 -0.38 -34.42
CA MET A 57 40.75 0.59 -33.68
C MET A 57 39.93 1.76 -33.12
N VAL A 58 39.15 1.54 -32.07
CA VAL A 58 38.91 2.44 -30.92
C VAL A 58 38.40 1.51 -29.80
N PHE A 59 38.65 1.81 -28.52
CA PHE A 59 38.30 0.97 -27.35
C PHE A 59 39.31 -0.16 -27.04
N GLY A 60 40.58 0.21 -26.91
CA GLY A 60 41.52 -0.57 -26.10
C GLY A 60 41.16 -0.52 -24.61
N GLU A 61 41.55 -1.55 -23.86
CA GLU A 61 41.27 -1.84 -22.44
C GLU A 61 41.76 -0.78 -21.42
N ALA A 62 41.45 0.50 -21.62
CA ALA A 62 41.55 1.51 -20.58
C ALA A 62 40.19 1.60 -19.88
N ARG A 63 40.10 1.16 -18.61
CA ARG A 63 38.97 1.56 -17.76
C ARG A 63 39.06 3.07 -17.57
N TYR A 64 38.33 3.82 -18.39
CA TYR A 64 38.25 5.27 -18.24
C TYR A 64 37.82 5.61 -16.81
N GLY A 65 38.54 6.54 -16.17
CA GLY A 65 38.03 7.16 -14.95
C GLY A 65 36.75 7.93 -15.31
N VAL A 66 35.73 7.85 -14.44
CA VAL A 66 34.48 8.60 -14.60
C VAL A 66 34.43 9.68 -13.53
N ALA A 67 34.21 10.92 -13.94
CA ALA A 67 33.98 12.05 -13.06
C ALA A 67 32.61 12.67 -13.36
N ILE A 68 31.94 13.15 -12.31
CA ILE A 68 30.71 13.94 -12.41
C ILE A 68 30.95 15.33 -11.83
N PHE A 69 30.71 16.36 -12.63
CA PHE A 69 30.78 17.74 -12.17
C PHE A 69 29.48 18.11 -11.44
N TYR A 70 29.60 18.46 -10.17
CA TYR A 70 28.51 19.02 -9.38
C TYR A 70 29.04 20.03 -8.36
N ASP A 71 28.66 21.30 -8.54
CA ASP A 71 28.95 22.37 -7.59
C ASP A 71 27.68 23.21 -7.33
N PRO A 72 27.08 23.16 -6.13
CA PRO A 72 25.82 23.84 -5.84
C PRO A 72 25.93 25.37 -5.86
N ARG A 73 27.14 25.93 -5.94
CA ARG A 73 27.40 27.38 -6.07
C ARG A 73 27.15 27.89 -7.48
N TYR A 74 27.21 27.02 -8.48
CA TYR A 74 27.07 27.37 -9.89
C TYR A 74 25.60 27.28 -10.34
N PRO A 75 25.17 28.14 -11.28
CA PRO A 75 23.78 28.15 -11.75
C PRO A 75 23.49 27.06 -12.77
N ASN A 76 22.19 26.89 -13.03
CA ASN A 76 21.67 26.15 -14.18
C ASN A 76 20.85 27.09 -15.08
N SER A 77 20.42 26.62 -16.26
CA SER A 77 19.57 27.40 -17.18
C SER A 77 18.23 26.78 -17.49
N TRP A 78 18.25 25.52 -17.85
CA TRP A 78 17.15 24.66 -18.24
C TRP A 78 16.88 23.60 -17.19
N LEU A 79 17.89 23.21 -16.40
CA LEU A 79 17.72 22.38 -15.21
C LEU A 79 17.45 23.23 -13.97
N SER A 80 16.64 22.71 -13.05
CA SER A 80 16.54 23.20 -11.69
C SER A 80 17.72 22.71 -10.83
N PRO A 81 18.06 23.42 -9.72
CA PRO A 81 19.07 22.95 -8.77
C PRO A 81 18.79 21.55 -8.20
N GLU A 82 17.51 21.16 -8.10
CA GLU A 82 17.03 19.86 -7.62
C GLU A 82 17.29 18.77 -8.67
N GLU A 83 17.05 19.04 -9.94
CA GLU A 83 17.34 18.12 -11.06
C GLU A 83 18.84 17.86 -11.21
N SER A 84 19.68 18.89 -11.12
CA SER A 84 21.14 18.72 -11.17
C SER A 84 21.66 17.92 -9.96
N PHE A 85 21.06 18.12 -8.78
CA PHE A 85 21.36 17.29 -7.62
C PHE A 85 20.91 15.84 -7.81
N PHE A 86 19.74 15.64 -8.40
CA PHE A 86 19.23 14.32 -8.74
C PHE A 86 20.17 13.58 -9.70
N ILE A 87 20.59 14.20 -10.82
CA ILE A 87 21.53 13.57 -11.75
C ILE A 87 22.78 13.10 -11.00
N LYS A 88 23.38 13.98 -10.18
CA LYS A 88 24.53 13.61 -9.35
C LYS A 88 24.25 12.37 -8.51
N LYS A 89 23.14 12.36 -7.77
CA LYS A 89 22.80 11.24 -6.89
C LYS A 89 22.51 9.96 -7.66
N TYR A 90 21.74 10.04 -8.75
CA TYR A 90 21.37 8.91 -9.58
C TYR A 90 22.61 8.15 -10.07
N PHE A 91 23.62 8.88 -10.56
CA PHE A 91 24.89 8.27 -10.98
C PHE A 91 25.69 7.69 -9.82
N VAL A 92 25.72 8.35 -8.66
CA VAL A 92 26.39 7.81 -7.45
C VAL A 92 25.75 6.48 -7.03
N ASP A 93 24.42 6.43 -6.98
CA ASP A 93 23.66 5.26 -6.54
C ASP A 93 23.82 4.10 -7.55
N LEU A 94 23.76 4.38 -8.86
CA LEU A 94 23.98 3.38 -9.92
C LEU A 94 25.42 2.84 -9.94
N PHE A 95 26.43 3.72 -9.87
CA PHE A 95 27.83 3.26 -9.83
C PHE A 95 28.09 2.42 -8.58
N GLY A 96 27.49 2.79 -7.44
CA GLY A 96 27.51 1.99 -6.22
C GLY A 96 26.88 0.60 -6.41
N LEU A 97 25.71 0.52 -7.06
CA LEU A 97 25.02 -0.75 -7.36
C LEU A 97 25.91 -1.71 -8.16
N PHE A 98 26.66 -1.19 -9.14
CA PHE A 98 27.56 -1.98 -9.98
C PHE A 98 28.99 -2.10 -9.41
N ASN A 99 29.23 -1.61 -8.19
CA ASN A 99 30.55 -1.60 -7.54
C ASN A 99 31.65 -0.94 -8.39
N LEU A 100 31.32 0.22 -8.98
CA LEU A 100 32.19 1.02 -9.83
C LEU A 100 32.54 2.35 -9.13
N SER A 101 33.71 2.89 -9.45
CA SER A 101 34.16 4.18 -8.92
C SER A 101 33.65 5.35 -9.75
N LEU A 102 33.05 6.34 -9.08
CA LEU A 102 32.67 7.63 -9.66
C LEU A 102 33.29 8.75 -8.82
N GLN A 103 34.04 9.66 -9.46
CA GLN A 103 34.61 10.83 -8.79
C GLN A 103 33.64 12.02 -8.88
N ILE A 104 33.24 12.59 -7.74
CA ILE A 104 32.49 13.86 -7.73
C ILE A 104 33.50 15.01 -7.69
N VAL A 105 33.39 15.97 -8.60
CA VAL A 105 34.28 17.15 -8.67
C VAL A 105 33.50 18.45 -8.64
N ASP A 106 33.99 19.42 -7.86
CA ASP A 106 33.53 20.81 -7.90
C ASP A 106 34.31 21.61 -8.97
N ALA A 107 34.10 22.92 -9.07
CA ALA A 107 34.69 23.72 -10.16
C ALA A 107 36.23 23.76 -10.15
N GLU A 108 36.87 23.79 -8.98
CA GLU A 108 38.34 23.77 -8.85
C GLU A 108 38.91 22.36 -9.00
N GLY A 109 38.23 21.35 -8.47
CA GLY A 109 38.55 19.94 -8.69
C GLY A 109 38.48 19.59 -10.17
N LEU A 110 37.47 20.08 -10.88
CA LEU A 110 37.32 19.90 -12.32
C LEU A 110 38.48 20.56 -13.07
N LYS A 111 38.80 21.82 -12.78
CA LYS A 111 39.95 22.51 -13.40
C LYS A 111 41.26 21.74 -13.19
N THR A 112 41.50 21.23 -11.99
CA THR A 112 42.69 20.43 -11.67
C THR A 112 42.70 19.13 -12.47
N LEU A 113 41.57 18.44 -12.55
CA LEU A 113 41.41 17.19 -13.28
C LEU A 113 41.66 17.40 -14.79
N LEU A 114 41.05 18.43 -15.40
CA LEU A 114 41.18 18.71 -16.83
C LEU A 114 42.57 19.26 -17.22
N SER A 115 43.26 19.91 -16.28
CA SER A 115 44.64 20.38 -16.49
C SER A 115 45.67 19.24 -16.46
N SER A 116 45.28 18.05 -16.00
CA SER A 116 46.15 16.88 -15.95
C SER A 116 46.17 16.10 -17.28
N SER A 117 46.91 14.99 -17.29
CA SER A 117 46.88 14.01 -18.38
C SER A 117 45.63 13.12 -18.38
N TRP A 118 44.67 13.34 -17.47
CA TRP A 118 43.44 12.56 -17.38
C TRP A 118 42.62 12.64 -18.67
N ARG A 119 42.31 11.49 -19.25
CA ARG A 119 41.44 11.32 -20.42
C ARG A 119 40.37 10.32 -20.02
N GLY A 120 39.26 10.81 -19.51
CA GLY A 120 38.16 10.01 -18.98
C GLY A 120 36.81 10.55 -19.41
N ILE A 121 35.76 10.04 -18.75
CA ILE A 121 34.38 10.42 -19.01
C ILE A 121 33.98 11.47 -17.97
N LEU A 122 33.62 12.67 -18.44
CA LEU A 122 33.09 13.75 -17.64
C LEU A 122 31.59 13.86 -17.86
N ILE A 123 30.81 13.59 -16.82
CA ILE A 123 29.37 13.80 -16.79
C ILE A 123 29.11 15.18 -16.19
N MET A 124 28.39 16.03 -16.91
CA MET A 124 27.97 17.33 -16.40
C MET A 124 26.64 17.18 -15.70
N ALA A 125 26.58 17.22 -14.36
CA ALA A 125 25.29 17.23 -13.66
C ALA A 125 24.56 18.56 -13.80
N HIS A 126 25.30 19.63 -14.11
CA HIS A 126 24.78 20.95 -14.44
C HIS A 126 24.70 21.13 -15.95
N ASP A 127 23.78 21.97 -16.41
CA ASP A 127 23.64 22.35 -17.83
C ASP A 127 24.43 23.62 -18.20
N ILE A 128 25.34 24.04 -17.31
CA ILE A 128 26.26 25.16 -17.52
C ILE A 128 27.65 24.71 -17.05
N ALA A 129 28.69 25.03 -17.84
CA ALA A 129 30.07 24.81 -17.46
C ALA A 129 30.61 25.95 -16.58
N PRO A 130 31.45 25.67 -15.58
CA PRO A 130 32.01 26.70 -14.71
C PRO A 130 33.08 27.52 -15.44
N ASP A 131 33.17 28.80 -15.08
CA ASP A 131 34.18 29.76 -15.53
C ASP A 131 35.63 29.29 -15.36
N THR A 132 35.86 28.38 -14.41
CA THR A 132 37.18 27.77 -14.18
C THR A 132 37.68 26.92 -15.34
N VAL A 133 36.79 26.43 -16.22
CA VAL A 133 37.15 25.57 -17.37
C VAL A 133 36.57 26.02 -18.70
N TRP A 134 35.61 26.94 -18.70
CA TRP A 134 34.94 27.47 -19.88
C TRP A 134 34.91 29.01 -19.86
N SER A 135 35.63 29.65 -20.78
CA SER A 135 35.70 31.12 -20.90
C SER A 135 34.83 31.70 -22.02
N GLY A 136 34.18 30.87 -22.83
CA GLY A 136 33.40 31.31 -23.99
C GLY A 136 34.14 31.24 -25.33
N ASP A 137 35.38 30.74 -25.33
CA ASP A 137 36.26 30.72 -26.49
C ASP A 137 37.03 29.39 -26.64
N ILE A 138 37.72 29.22 -27.77
CA ILE A 138 38.46 28.01 -28.14
C ILE A 138 39.64 27.69 -27.20
N ASP A 139 40.17 28.69 -26.48
CA ASP A 139 41.28 28.53 -25.56
C ASP A 139 40.89 27.96 -24.20
N SER A 140 39.59 27.76 -23.97
CA SER A 140 39.03 27.13 -22.78
C SER A 140 39.65 25.76 -22.47
N LEU A 141 39.92 25.51 -21.18
CA LEU A 141 40.51 24.26 -20.72
C LEU A 141 39.66 23.05 -21.09
N LEU A 142 38.33 23.15 -20.98
CA LEU A 142 37.39 22.08 -21.34
C LEU A 142 37.50 21.68 -22.81
N ILE A 143 37.62 22.67 -23.71
CA ILE A 143 37.80 22.45 -25.15
C ILE A 143 39.14 21.77 -25.43
N LYS A 144 40.23 22.29 -24.84
CA LYS A 144 41.57 21.71 -25.00
C LYS A 144 41.62 20.27 -24.50
N TRP A 145 40.96 19.97 -23.39
CA TRP A 145 40.85 18.62 -22.86
C TRP A 145 40.08 17.68 -23.80
N LEU A 146 38.93 18.13 -24.31
CA LEU A 146 38.12 17.39 -25.29
C LEU A 146 38.92 17.05 -26.55
N LEU A 147 39.53 18.05 -27.19
CA LEU A 147 40.34 17.85 -28.40
C LEU A 147 41.49 16.84 -28.21
N ASN A 148 41.95 16.66 -26.97
CA ASN A 148 43.03 15.75 -26.60
C ASN A 148 42.56 14.37 -26.10
N GLY A 149 41.29 13.99 -26.29
CA GLY A 149 40.79 12.65 -25.98
C GLY A 149 39.88 12.54 -24.77
N GLY A 150 39.40 13.67 -24.23
CA GLY A 150 38.35 13.67 -23.22
C GLY A 150 36.98 13.24 -23.78
N ILE A 151 36.11 12.73 -22.91
CA ILE A 151 34.72 12.38 -23.28
C ILE A 151 33.77 13.21 -22.43
N LEU A 152 33.03 14.13 -23.04
CA LEU A 152 32.01 14.95 -22.36
C LEU A 152 30.62 14.34 -22.55
N VAL A 153 29.88 14.22 -21.46
CA VAL A 153 28.48 13.83 -21.44
C VAL A 153 27.68 15.03 -20.96
N TRP A 154 26.83 15.57 -21.83
CA TRP A 154 26.08 16.80 -21.57
C TRP A 154 24.62 16.53 -21.24
N THR A 155 24.07 17.25 -20.26
CA THR A 155 22.71 17.06 -19.71
C THR A 155 21.73 18.18 -20.05
N GLY A 156 22.20 19.28 -20.66
CA GLY A 156 21.42 20.48 -20.96
C GLY A 156 20.92 20.59 -22.41
N ASP A 157 20.19 21.67 -22.72
CA ASP A 157 19.66 21.95 -24.07
C ASP A 157 20.77 22.23 -25.10
N MET A 158 21.77 23.03 -24.73
CA MET A 158 22.86 23.43 -25.63
C MET A 158 24.19 23.47 -24.89
N GLU A 159 25.21 22.84 -25.46
CA GLU A 159 26.55 22.80 -24.89
C GLU A 159 27.16 24.19 -24.85
N LEU A 160 27.71 24.54 -23.69
CA LEU A 160 28.60 25.68 -23.53
C LEU A 160 28.00 27.04 -23.93
N PHE A 161 26.66 27.14 -24.02
CA PHE A 161 25.96 28.38 -24.36
C PHE A 161 26.16 29.47 -23.30
N TYR A 162 26.36 29.06 -22.04
CA TYR A 162 26.60 29.92 -20.91
C TYR A 162 27.96 29.63 -20.26
N VAL A 163 28.59 30.68 -19.73
CA VAL A 163 29.64 30.59 -18.70
C VAL A 163 28.98 30.80 -17.35
N GLY A 164 29.11 29.84 -16.43
CA GLY A 164 28.58 29.93 -15.07
C GLY A 164 29.63 30.44 -14.09
N TYR A 165 29.20 31.16 -13.06
CA TYR A 165 30.06 31.67 -11.99
C TYR A 165 29.61 31.16 -10.62
N SER A 166 30.56 31.02 -9.70
CA SER A 166 30.33 30.51 -8.33
C SER A 166 29.43 31.40 -7.45
N ASN A 167 29.06 32.58 -7.91
CA ASN A 167 28.07 33.44 -7.24
C ASN A 167 26.63 33.16 -7.71
N GLY A 168 26.41 32.12 -8.53
CA GLY A 168 25.11 31.79 -9.11
C GLY A 168 24.73 32.62 -10.34
N SER A 169 25.61 33.49 -10.83
CA SER A 169 25.38 34.24 -12.08
C SER A 169 25.90 33.49 -13.30
N LYS A 170 25.38 33.85 -14.49
CA LYS A 170 25.79 33.28 -15.77
C LYS A 170 25.88 34.33 -16.86
N LEU A 171 26.78 34.12 -17.83
CA LEU A 171 26.95 34.94 -19.02
C LEU A 171 26.62 34.13 -20.27
N ALA A 172 25.71 34.63 -21.11
CA ALA A 172 25.41 34.03 -22.41
C ALA A 172 26.54 34.36 -23.40
N VAL A 173 27.19 33.32 -23.94
CA VAL A 173 28.21 33.44 -24.99
C VAL A 173 27.71 33.00 -26.36
N GLY A 174 26.47 32.47 -26.42
CA GLY A 174 25.79 32.07 -27.64
C GLY A 174 26.13 30.65 -28.09
N ASP A 175 25.59 30.24 -29.24
CA ASP A 175 25.91 28.95 -29.84
C ASP A 175 27.37 28.94 -30.33
N LYS A 176 28.19 28.16 -29.62
CA LYS A 176 29.61 27.93 -29.91
C LYS A 176 29.88 26.46 -30.24
N THR A 177 28.87 25.67 -30.53
CA THR A 177 29.01 24.23 -30.78
C THR A 177 29.87 23.91 -32.01
N TYR A 178 29.96 24.84 -32.98
CA TYR A 178 30.91 24.75 -34.10
C TYR A 178 32.38 24.69 -33.65
N LEU A 179 32.72 25.24 -32.48
CA LEU A 179 34.07 25.12 -31.90
C LEU A 179 34.37 23.69 -31.43
N LEU A 180 33.34 22.90 -31.13
CA LEU A 180 33.46 21.50 -30.75
C LEU A 180 33.55 20.62 -32.00
N TYR A 181 32.61 20.79 -32.94
CA TYR A 181 32.43 19.82 -34.02
C TYR A 181 33.18 20.14 -35.31
N GLY A 182 33.74 21.35 -35.43
CA GLY A 182 34.38 21.85 -36.66
C GLY A 182 33.39 22.23 -37.76
N GLU A 183 32.09 22.00 -37.55
CA GLU A 183 30.98 22.30 -38.45
C GLU A 183 29.71 22.63 -37.65
N SER A 184 28.76 23.34 -38.27
CA SER A 184 27.48 23.70 -37.64
C SER A 184 26.46 22.57 -37.81
N LEU A 185 26.41 21.66 -36.83
CA LEU A 185 25.53 20.48 -36.86
C LEU A 185 24.22 20.65 -36.09
N VAL A 186 24.20 21.51 -35.08
CA VAL A 186 23.05 21.66 -34.19
C VAL A 186 21.90 22.36 -34.90
N THR A 187 20.69 21.83 -34.77
CA THR A 187 19.47 22.41 -35.32
C THR A 187 18.46 22.67 -34.23
N ALA A 188 17.68 23.74 -34.34
CA ALA A 188 16.52 23.97 -33.49
C ALA A 188 15.24 23.52 -34.21
N VAL A 189 14.46 22.64 -33.58
CA VAL A 189 13.15 22.20 -34.07
C VAL A 189 12.12 22.26 -32.94
N PRO A 190 10.81 22.44 -33.24
CA PRO A 190 9.76 22.20 -32.25
C PRO A 190 9.83 20.74 -31.78
N ALA A 191 9.93 20.48 -30.47
CA ALA A 191 10.18 19.11 -30.00
C ALA A 191 8.98 18.18 -30.25
N ILE A 192 7.76 18.72 -30.27
CA ILE A 192 6.54 17.99 -30.66
C ILE A 192 6.62 17.38 -32.07
N ASN A 193 7.47 17.93 -32.95
CA ASN A 193 7.69 17.39 -34.29
C ASN A 193 8.80 16.33 -34.32
N CYS A 194 9.56 16.15 -33.23
CA CYS A 194 10.72 15.24 -33.14
C CYS A 194 10.37 14.07 -32.21
N THR A 195 9.70 13.05 -32.76
CA THR A 195 9.50 11.76 -32.07
C THR A 195 10.75 10.91 -32.21
N ILE A 196 11.39 10.56 -31.09
CA ILE A 196 12.63 9.79 -31.11
C ILE A 196 12.32 8.30 -31.28
N SER A 197 12.90 7.71 -32.32
CA SER A 197 13.01 6.26 -32.49
C SER A 197 14.45 5.84 -32.21
N PHE A 198 14.65 4.87 -31.32
CA PHE A 198 16.01 4.40 -31.02
C PHE A 198 16.56 3.51 -32.14
N ILE A 199 17.72 3.88 -32.68
CA ILE A 199 18.44 3.13 -33.71
C ILE A 199 19.20 1.96 -33.07
N SER A 200 19.81 2.19 -31.91
CA SER A 200 20.62 1.18 -31.21
C SER A 200 19.94 0.73 -29.92
N ARG A 201 19.06 -0.29 -30.03
CA ARG A 201 18.38 -0.86 -28.85
C ARG A 201 19.35 -1.53 -27.87
N ASP A 202 20.55 -1.91 -28.31
CA ASP A 202 21.61 -2.43 -27.44
C ASP A 202 22.27 -1.35 -26.56
N SER A 203 22.24 -0.08 -27.00
CA SER A 203 22.80 1.04 -26.24
C SER A 203 21.85 1.56 -25.17
N LEU A 204 20.55 1.49 -25.45
CA LEU A 204 19.46 2.03 -24.62
C LEU A 204 18.35 0.98 -24.39
N PRO A 205 18.67 -0.23 -23.92
CA PRO A 205 17.70 -1.33 -23.84
C PRO A 205 16.57 -1.08 -22.83
N GLY A 206 16.81 -0.24 -21.81
CA GLY A 206 15.83 0.11 -20.79
C GLY A 206 14.99 1.34 -21.15
N VAL A 207 15.28 2.05 -22.24
CA VAL A 207 14.56 3.27 -22.62
C VAL A 207 13.67 3.00 -23.85
N VAL A 208 12.37 3.27 -23.72
CA VAL A 208 11.39 3.05 -24.80
C VAL A 208 11.23 4.30 -25.66
N ASP A 209 10.79 4.12 -26.91
CA ASP A 209 10.54 5.21 -27.86
C ASP A 209 9.71 6.33 -27.18
N THR A 210 10.25 7.54 -27.18
CA THR A 210 9.73 8.65 -26.40
C THR A 210 9.44 9.84 -27.31
N ILE A 211 8.26 10.43 -27.15
CA ILE A 211 7.96 11.76 -27.68
C ILE A 211 8.52 12.76 -26.67
N LEU A 212 9.43 13.63 -27.10
CA LEU A 212 9.94 14.71 -26.26
C LEU A 212 8.80 15.73 -26.03
N PRO A 213 8.31 15.94 -24.80
CA PRO A 213 7.16 16.83 -24.54
C PRO A 213 7.53 18.33 -24.60
N ALA A 214 8.66 18.68 -25.21
CA ALA A 214 9.28 20.01 -25.11
C ALA A 214 8.79 21.01 -26.17
N PHE A 215 9.00 22.31 -25.90
CA PHE A 215 8.72 23.36 -26.87
C PHE A 215 9.75 23.37 -28.01
N SER A 216 11.01 23.07 -27.69
CA SER A 216 12.08 23.02 -28.68
C SER A 216 13.14 21.97 -28.32
N ALA A 217 13.70 21.32 -29.33
CA ALA A 217 14.81 20.39 -29.20
C ALA A 217 16.03 20.87 -30.00
N ARG A 218 17.22 20.38 -29.65
CA ARG A 218 18.51 20.66 -30.31
C ARG A 218 19.17 19.40 -30.89
N PRO A 219 18.50 18.67 -31.81
CA PRO A 219 19.09 17.49 -32.41
C PRO A 219 20.19 17.85 -33.42
N ILE A 220 20.92 16.83 -33.86
CA ILE A 220 22.09 16.93 -34.73
C ILE A 220 21.74 16.53 -36.15
N ARG A 221 22.18 17.31 -37.14
CA ARG A 221 22.13 16.89 -38.54
C ARG A 221 23.18 15.81 -38.82
N PRO A 222 22.94 14.92 -39.80
CA PRO A 222 23.99 14.08 -40.34
C PRO A 222 25.21 14.92 -40.73
N GLY A 223 26.39 14.48 -40.30
CA GLY A 223 27.63 15.23 -40.45
C GLY A 223 28.84 14.32 -40.30
N SER A 224 30.00 14.81 -40.73
CA SER A 224 31.25 14.03 -40.72
C SER A 224 31.74 13.72 -39.30
N SER A 225 31.41 14.59 -38.35
CA SER A 225 31.75 14.40 -36.93
C SER A 225 30.78 13.47 -36.19
N VAL A 226 29.67 13.05 -36.80
CA VAL A 226 28.73 12.11 -36.16
C VAL A 226 29.35 10.72 -36.11
N VAL A 227 29.71 10.26 -34.92
CA VAL A 227 30.34 8.94 -34.71
C VAL A 227 29.29 7.85 -34.62
N LYS A 228 28.26 8.05 -33.79
CA LYS A 228 27.21 7.06 -33.58
C LYS A 228 25.87 7.72 -33.27
N PRO A 229 24.90 7.70 -34.22
CA PRO A 229 23.53 8.06 -33.90
C PRO A 229 22.89 6.95 -33.05
N LEU A 230 22.29 7.32 -31.92
CA LEU A 230 21.65 6.39 -30.99
C LEU A 230 20.13 6.47 -31.09
N GLY A 231 19.60 7.68 -31.27
CA GLY A 231 18.22 7.97 -31.62
C GLY A 231 18.12 8.77 -32.91
N ARG A 232 16.99 8.65 -33.59
CA ARG A 232 16.63 9.46 -34.75
C ARG A 232 15.24 10.06 -34.60
N CYS A 233 15.04 11.24 -35.16
CA CYS A 233 13.73 11.80 -35.41
C CYS A 233 13.64 12.36 -36.83
N LEU A 234 12.45 12.30 -37.41
CA LEU A 234 12.16 12.82 -38.75
C LEU A 234 11.32 14.10 -38.61
N VAL A 235 11.88 15.23 -39.03
CA VAL A 235 11.20 16.53 -39.00
C VAL A 235 11.19 17.10 -40.42
N ASP A 236 9.98 17.29 -40.97
CA ASP A 236 9.79 17.81 -42.33
C ASP A 236 10.59 17.04 -43.40
N GLY A 237 10.68 15.72 -43.24
CA GLY A 237 11.43 14.83 -44.14
C GLY A 237 12.95 14.84 -43.94
N ASN A 238 13.47 15.64 -43.00
CA ASN A 238 14.89 15.65 -42.63
C ASN A 238 15.14 14.70 -41.46
N GLU A 239 16.16 13.86 -41.60
CA GLU A 239 16.64 13.01 -40.52
C GLU A 239 17.56 13.79 -39.60
N LEU A 240 17.29 13.69 -38.29
CA LEU A 240 18.04 14.35 -37.22
C LEU A 240 18.33 13.32 -36.12
N TYR A 241 19.44 13.49 -35.40
CA TYR A 241 19.92 12.56 -34.38
C TYR A 241 19.90 13.15 -32.97
N ASP A 242 19.27 12.42 -32.05
CA ASP A 242 19.28 12.63 -30.60
C ASP A 242 18.66 11.38 -29.93
N PRO A 243 19.32 10.68 -28.99
CA PRO A 243 20.71 10.85 -28.54
C PRO A 243 21.75 10.53 -29.62
N VAL A 244 22.97 11.06 -29.46
CA VAL A 244 24.06 10.89 -30.43
C VAL A 244 25.44 11.08 -29.80
N ILE A 245 26.42 10.30 -30.26
CA ILE A 245 27.84 10.46 -29.95
C ILE A 245 28.54 11.12 -31.13
N ILE A 246 29.28 12.20 -30.85
CA ILE A 246 29.94 13.06 -31.83
C ILE A 246 31.44 13.11 -31.53
N GLY A 247 32.27 13.07 -32.57
CA GLY A 247 33.72 13.23 -32.48
C GLY A 247 34.13 14.69 -32.32
N VAL A 248 35.10 14.95 -31.44
CA VAL A 248 35.69 16.27 -31.19
C VAL A 248 37.21 16.13 -31.10
N GLY A 249 37.90 16.30 -32.24
CA GLY A 249 39.33 16.01 -32.33
C GLY A 249 39.61 14.53 -32.01
N LYS A 250 40.33 14.26 -30.92
CA LYS A 250 40.54 12.89 -30.40
C LYS A 250 39.49 12.44 -29.38
N GLY A 251 38.64 13.37 -28.92
CA GLY A 251 37.64 13.13 -27.89
C GLY A 251 36.24 12.92 -28.45
N LEU A 252 35.28 12.84 -27.53
CA LEU A 252 33.87 12.59 -27.84
C LEU A 252 32.95 13.52 -27.04
N VAL A 253 31.79 13.83 -27.61
CA VAL A 253 30.66 14.44 -26.92
C VAL A 253 29.44 13.55 -27.08
N ALA A 254 28.83 13.14 -25.98
CA ALA A 254 27.55 12.45 -25.95
C ALA A 254 26.43 13.45 -25.62
N ARG A 255 25.46 13.55 -26.52
CA ARG A 255 24.24 14.37 -26.41
C ARG A 255 23.05 13.48 -26.14
N VAL A 256 22.22 13.86 -25.17
CA VAL A 256 21.07 13.05 -24.74
C VAL A 256 19.88 13.94 -24.41
N PHE A 257 18.84 13.88 -25.24
CA PHE A 257 17.57 14.61 -25.06
C PHE A 257 17.78 16.10 -24.83
N MET A 258 18.39 16.73 -25.83
CA MET A 258 18.81 18.13 -25.80
C MET A 258 17.58 19.04 -25.91
N THR A 259 16.88 19.23 -24.79
CA THR A 259 15.70 20.10 -24.64
C THR A 259 15.84 21.02 -23.43
N GLY A 260 15.06 22.10 -23.44
CA GLY A 260 15.03 23.15 -22.42
C GLY A 260 14.45 22.78 -21.04
N GLY A 261 14.71 21.58 -20.54
CA GLY A 261 14.32 21.12 -19.19
C GLY A 261 12.98 20.39 -19.12
N GLU A 262 12.23 20.30 -20.22
CA GLU A 262 10.88 19.73 -20.22
C GLU A 262 10.87 18.21 -20.33
N THR A 263 11.99 17.60 -20.73
CA THR A 263 12.15 16.15 -20.66
C THR A 263 12.25 15.74 -19.20
N ASN A 264 11.45 14.76 -18.78
CA ASN A 264 11.53 14.27 -17.40
C ASN A 264 12.96 13.84 -17.07
N ILE A 265 13.48 14.40 -15.98
CA ILE A 265 14.86 14.24 -15.59
C ILE A 265 15.26 12.80 -15.30
N VAL A 266 14.36 11.96 -14.78
CA VAL A 266 14.63 10.54 -14.49
C VAL A 266 14.88 9.79 -15.78
N LEU A 267 14.07 10.05 -16.81
CA LEU A 267 14.27 9.47 -18.14
C LEU A 267 15.59 9.93 -18.77
N ARG A 268 15.90 11.23 -18.65
CA ARG A 268 17.18 11.78 -19.14
C ARG A 268 18.37 11.13 -18.44
N ALA A 269 18.35 11.05 -17.11
CA ALA A 269 19.42 10.43 -16.34
C ALA A 269 19.60 8.94 -16.67
N ALA A 270 18.50 8.19 -16.86
CA ALA A 270 18.53 6.79 -17.25
C ALA A 270 19.15 6.58 -18.64
N ALA A 271 18.74 7.39 -19.62
CA ALA A 271 19.31 7.32 -20.97
C ALA A 271 20.81 7.66 -20.98
N ILE A 272 21.21 8.70 -20.23
CA ILE A 272 22.64 9.03 -20.08
C ILE A 272 23.38 7.88 -19.42
N ALA A 273 22.83 7.27 -18.37
CA ALA A 273 23.47 6.17 -17.66
C ALA A 273 23.68 4.95 -18.56
N GLU A 274 22.66 4.53 -19.32
CA GLU A 274 22.80 3.42 -20.27
C GLU A 274 23.82 3.75 -21.37
N ILE A 275 23.89 4.98 -21.89
CA ILE A 275 24.94 5.38 -22.83
C ILE A 275 26.33 5.29 -22.19
N VAL A 276 26.49 5.82 -20.97
CA VAL A 276 27.77 5.76 -20.25
C VAL A 276 28.19 4.31 -20.02
N PHE A 277 27.31 3.44 -19.54
CA PHE A 277 27.63 2.04 -19.30
C PHE A 277 27.85 1.26 -20.60
N ASN A 278 26.86 1.25 -21.50
CA ASN A 278 26.84 0.38 -22.66
C ASN A 278 27.82 0.80 -23.76
N GLU A 279 28.00 2.11 -23.96
CA GLU A 279 28.79 2.64 -25.08
C GLU A 279 30.16 3.14 -24.65
N LEU A 280 30.26 3.86 -23.53
CA LEU A 280 31.51 4.50 -23.14
C LEU A 280 32.38 3.62 -22.25
N LEU A 281 31.77 2.79 -21.40
CA LEU A 281 32.46 1.85 -20.51
C LEU A 281 32.47 0.40 -21.03
N GLY A 282 31.61 0.06 -21.99
CA GLY A 282 31.46 -1.31 -22.50
C GLY A 282 30.85 -2.29 -21.50
N ILE A 283 30.14 -1.79 -20.48
CA ILE A 283 29.44 -2.58 -19.45
C ILE A 283 27.98 -2.69 -19.87
N ARG A 284 27.54 -3.89 -20.24
CA ARG A 284 26.14 -4.13 -20.64
C ARG A 284 25.20 -4.01 -19.44
N VAL A 285 24.32 -3.01 -19.47
CA VAL A 285 23.30 -2.72 -18.47
C VAL A 285 21.96 -2.52 -19.17
N ASN A 286 20.93 -3.19 -18.65
CA ASN A 286 19.53 -2.86 -18.89
C ASN A 286 18.90 -2.44 -17.56
N LEU A 287 18.60 -1.15 -17.42
CA LEU A 287 18.10 -0.60 -16.15
C LEU A 287 16.73 -1.16 -15.77
N ARG A 288 15.89 -1.52 -16.74
CA ARG A 288 14.59 -2.14 -16.46
C ARG A 288 14.73 -3.55 -15.92
N GLU A 289 15.64 -4.34 -16.48
CA GLU A 289 15.93 -5.68 -15.97
C GLU A 289 16.55 -5.62 -14.58
N ALA A 290 17.45 -4.66 -14.34
CA ALA A 290 18.01 -4.42 -13.01
C ALA A 290 16.93 -4.05 -11.98
N SER A 291 15.93 -3.26 -12.37
CA SER A 291 14.80 -2.87 -11.52
C SER A 291 13.75 -3.97 -11.35
N ALA A 292 13.58 -4.87 -12.33
CA ALA A 292 12.64 -5.98 -12.26
C ALA A 292 12.94 -6.97 -11.12
N ASN A 293 14.18 -7.00 -10.64
CA ASN A 293 14.60 -7.81 -9.50
C ASN A 293 14.24 -7.19 -8.12
N THR A 294 13.48 -6.10 -8.07
CA THR A 294 13.04 -5.51 -6.81
C THR A 294 12.03 -6.43 -6.12
N SER A 295 12.48 -7.18 -5.12
CA SER A 295 11.64 -8.07 -4.33
C SER A 295 10.80 -7.27 -3.33
N PHE A 296 9.63 -6.84 -3.76
CA PHE A 296 8.58 -6.30 -2.89
C PHE A 296 7.40 -7.28 -2.83
N PRO A 297 6.89 -7.62 -1.63
CA PRO A 297 5.79 -8.56 -1.53
C PRO A 297 4.51 -7.90 -2.07
N ARG A 298 3.67 -8.67 -2.78
CA ARG A 298 2.34 -8.22 -3.20
C ARG A 298 1.42 -8.15 -1.99
N ILE A 299 1.42 -7.02 -1.32
CA ILE A 299 0.64 -6.76 -0.11
C ILE A 299 -0.33 -5.61 -0.31
N VAL A 300 -1.35 -5.58 0.53
CA VAL A 300 -2.34 -4.52 0.63
C VAL A 300 -2.19 -3.89 2.01
N ILE A 301 -1.93 -2.59 2.04
CA ILE A 301 -1.79 -1.80 3.26
C ILE A 301 -3.04 -0.93 3.41
N GLY A 302 -3.61 -0.86 4.61
CA GLY A 302 -4.62 0.14 4.95
C GLY A 302 -3.97 1.29 5.71
N GLU A 303 -4.13 2.52 5.23
CA GLU A 303 -3.81 3.68 6.06
C GLU A 303 -4.79 3.76 7.23
N TYR A 304 -4.28 4.01 8.43
CA TYR A 304 -4.99 3.75 9.66
C TYR A 304 -4.79 4.87 10.69
N HIS A 305 -5.88 5.31 11.29
CA HIS A 305 -5.89 6.35 12.31
C HIS A 305 -6.21 5.75 13.69
N ASN A 306 -5.28 5.87 14.63
CA ASN A 306 -5.45 5.43 16.02
C ASN A 306 -5.77 6.58 16.98
N TRP A 307 -6.37 7.67 16.48
CA TRP A 307 -6.57 8.94 17.19
C TRP A 307 -7.94 9.11 17.86
N TYR A 308 -8.88 8.19 17.64
CA TYR A 308 -10.24 8.29 18.18
C TYR A 308 -10.25 7.92 19.67
N SER A 309 -10.96 8.68 20.50
CA SER A 309 -11.14 8.36 21.92
C SER A 309 -12.60 8.40 22.35
N SER A 310 -12.96 7.66 23.38
CA SER A 310 -14.28 7.78 24.02
C SER A 310 -14.29 8.88 25.10
N MET A 311 -15.32 8.89 25.97
CA MET A 311 -15.39 9.81 27.11
C MET A 311 -14.13 9.77 27.99
N PRO A 312 -13.71 10.91 28.58
CA PRO A 312 -14.39 12.20 28.55
C PRO A 312 -14.01 13.09 27.34
N SER A 313 -12.93 12.77 26.62
CA SER A 313 -12.32 13.70 25.65
C SER A 313 -12.97 13.69 24.27
N TRP A 314 -13.45 12.53 23.80
CA TRP A 314 -14.00 12.39 22.44
C TRP A 314 -13.07 12.89 21.33
N ASN A 315 -11.77 12.58 21.43
CA ASN A 315 -10.78 12.97 20.42
C ASN A 315 -11.24 12.48 19.04
N HIS A 316 -11.16 13.36 18.04
CA HIS A 316 -11.58 13.16 16.65
C HIS A 316 -13.07 12.87 16.40
N TRP A 317 -13.85 12.47 17.42
CA TRP A 317 -15.32 12.41 17.32
C TRP A 317 -16.01 13.74 17.60
N ARG A 318 -15.37 14.62 18.37
CA ARG A 318 -15.85 15.97 18.68
C ARG A 318 -15.25 16.98 17.72
N TRP A 319 -16.08 17.88 17.22
CA TRP A 319 -15.67 19.02 16.38
C TRP A 319 -16.59 20.22 16.64
N PRO A 320 -16.22 21.48 16.34
CA PRO A 320 -17.17 22.59 16.41
C PRO A 320 -18.47 22.29 15.65
N GLY A 321 -19.60 22.33 16.38
CA GLY A 321 -20.93 21.98 15.87
C GLY A 321 -21.30 20.49 15.98
N ARG A 322 -20.38 19.63 16.44
CA ARG A 322 -20.58 18.17 16.61
C ARG A 322 -20.13 17.74 18.02
N ASP A 323 -21.09 17.48 18.91
CA ASP A 323 -20.80 17.05 20.29
C ASP A 323 -21.34 15.63 20.56
N PRO A 324 -20.46 14.62 20.74
CA PRO A 324 -20.89 13.24 21.00
C PRO A 324 -21.66 13.01 22.31
N ASN A 325 -21.70 14.00 23.21
CA ASN A 325 -22.57 13.99 24.38
C ASN A 325 -24.04 14.26 24.01
N GLN A 326 -24.28 14.89 22.87
CA GLN A 326 -25.63 15.05 22.33
C GLN A 326 -26.04 13.79 21.58
N VAL A 327 -27.29 13.37 21.79
CA VAL A 327 -27.89 12.20 21.14
C VAL A 327 -29.13 12.66 20.39
N ILE A 328 -29.20 12.34 19.10
CA ILE A 328 -30.33 12.60 18.21
C ILE A 328 -30.73 11.28 17.57
N ASP A 329 -32.01 10.93 17.65
CA ASP A 329 -32.59 9.70 17.07
C ASP A 329 -31.80 8.42 17.41
N GLY A 330 -31.32 8.33 18.66
CA GLY A 330 -30.55 7.19 19.13
C GLY A 330 -29.10 7.12 18.62
N LYS A 331 -28.57 8.20 18.05
CA LYS A 331 -27.16 8.31 17.62
C LYS A 331 -26.48 9.49 18.28
N ARG A 332 -25.21 9.32 18.66
CA ARG A 332 -24.36 10.43 19.12
C ARG A 332 -24.07 11.38 17.95
N VAL A 333 -24.02 12.69 18.19
CA VAL A 333 -23.61 13.66 17.16
C VAL A 333 -22.09 13.67 17.03
N ILE A 334 -21.55 13.12 15.94
CA ILE A 334 -20.10 12.93 15.74
C ILE A 334 -19.57 13.75 14.56
N ALA A 335 -18.26 13.96 14.53
CA ALA A 335 -17.52 14.67 13.50
C ALA A 335 -17.24 13.79 12.26
N SER A 336 -18.29 13.19 11.69
CA SER A 336 -18.19 12.35 10.49
C SER A 336 -19.47 12.44 9.67
N ALA A 337 -19.35 12.26 8.35
CA ALA A 337 -20.49 12.11 7.44
C ALA A 337 -21.16 10.73 7.57
N HIS A 338 -20.42 9.71 8.02
CA HIS A 338 -20.88 8.34 8.18
C HIS A 338 -20.82 7.90 9.65
N TYR A 339 -21.51 6.80 9.99
CA TYR A 339 -21.58 6.34 11.37
C TYR A 339 -20.95 4.95 11.52
N PRO A 340 -19.92 4.77 12.37
CA PRO A 340 -19.30 3.45 12.58
C PRO A 340 -20.30 2.38 12.96
N LEU A 341 -20.18 1.18 12.39
CA LEU A 341 -21.08 0.06 12.69
C LEU A 341 -20.99 -0.35 14.18
N ILE A 342 -19.84 -0.13 14.82
CA ILE A 342 -19.62 -0.33 16.26
C ILE A 342 -19.80 0.96 17.09
N GLY A 343 -20.28 2.04 16.48
CA GLY A 343 -20.40 3.38 17.05
C GLY A 343 -19.06 4.06 17.35
N PRO A 344 -19.06 5.32 17.85
CA PRO A 344 -17.83 6.05 18.13
C PRO A 344 -17.04 5.37 19.25
N TYR A 345 -15.84 4.93 18.92
CA TYR A 345 -15.00 4.04 19.74
C TYR A 345 -13.76 4.75 20.31
N ASP A 346 -13.06 4.05 21.22
CA ASP A 346 -11.69 4.41 21.63
C ASP A 346 -10.70 3.51 20.92
N SER A 347 -9.75 4.12 20.19
CA SER A 347 -8.73 3.42 19.40
C SER A 347 -7.74 2.64 20.27
N ARG A 348 -7.77 2.81 21.60
CA ARG A 348 -6.93 2.08 22.56
C ARG A 348 -7.64 0.89 23.17
N ASP A 349 -8.91 0.65 22.83
CA ASP A 349 -9.64 -0.53 23.28
C ASP A 349 -9.11 -1.79 22.54
N PRO A 350 -8.56 -2.79 23.26
CA PRO A 350 -8.07 -4.01 22.64
C PRO A 350 -9.11 -4.75 21.78
N ARG A 351 -10.41 -4.69 22.13
CA ARG A 351 -11.46 -5.34 21.33
C ARG A 351 -11.74 -4.59 20.03
N VAL A 352 -11.59 -3.27 20.00
CA VAL A 352 -11.67 -2.47 18.77
C VAL A 352 -10.48 -2.79 17.86
N ILE A 353 -9.27 -2.87 18.42
CA ILE A 353 -8.07 -3.24 17.66
C ILE A 353 -8.22 -4.65 17.07
N LYS A 354 -8.67 -5.63 17.87
CA LYS A 354 -8.94 -7.00 17.41
C LYS A 354 -10.03 -7.03 16.33
N TYR A 355 -11.10 -6.25 16.49
CA TYR A 355 -12.15 -6.09 15.48
C TYR A 355 -11.55 -5.61 14.15
N HIS A 356 -10.80 -4.51 14.15
CA HIS A 356 -10.22 -3.92 12.94
C HIS A 356 -9.24 -4.86 12.24
N ILE A 357 -8.37 -5.53 12.99
CA ILE A 357 -7.42 -6.50 12.42
C ILE A 357 -8.16 -7.70 11.82
N GLU A 358 -9.16 -8.25 12.52
CA GLU A 358 -9.88 -9.43 12.04
C GLU A 358 -10.61 -9.14 10.72
N ILE A 359 -11.40 -8.07 10.65
CA ILE A 359 -12.11 -7.73 9.40
C ILE A 359 -11.14 -7.40 8.26
N SER A 360 -9.99 -6.80 8.57
CA SER A 360 -8.95 -6.46 7.59
C SER A 360 -8.29 -7.69 7.01
N LYS A 361 -7.97 -8.69 7.84
CA LYS A 361 -7.44 -9.97 7.37
C LYS A 361 -8.41 -10.67 6.43
N TYR A 362 -9.70 -10.66 6.73
CA TYR A 362 -10.72 -11.24 5.85
C TYR A 362 -10.93 -10.45 4.56
N ALA A 363 -10.70 -9.13 4.58
CA ALA A 363 -10.66 -8.31 3.38
C ALA A 363 -9.35 -8.48 2.57
N GLY A 364 -8.36 -9.21 3.08
CA GLY A 364 -7.08 -9.39 2.42
C GLY A 364 -6.14 -8.19 2.57
N ILE A 365 -6.29 -7.39 3.62
CA ILE A 365 -5.31 -6.38 4.04
C ILE A 365 -4.25 -7.09 4.89
N ASP A 366 -2.97 -6.77 4.70
CA ASP A 366 -1.84 -7.43 5.40
C ASP A 366 -1.24 -6.58 6.52
N ALA A 367 -1.35 -5.26 6.39
CA ALA A 367 -0.74 -4.33 7.31
C ALA A 367 -1.57 -3.05 7.45
N PHE A 368 -1.41 -2.40 8.60
CA PHE A 368 -1.80 -1.00 8.77
C PHE A 368 -0.59 -0.08 8.76
N ALA A 369 -0.70 1.05 8.08
CA ALA A 369 0.19 2.19 8.25
C ALA A 369 -0.48 3.15 9.24
N ILE A 370 0.00 3.16 10.49
CA ILE A 370 -0.59 3.96 11.57
C ILE A 370 -0.05 5.37 11.50
N ASP A 371 -0.94 6.34 11.33
CA ASP A 371 -0.63 7.76 11.43
C ASP A 371 -0.05 8.12 12.80
N TRP A 372 1.04 8.90 12.84
CA TRP A 372 1.85 9.09 14.03
C TRP A 372 2.43 10.51 14.18
N TYR A 373 2.09 11.15 15.30
CA TYR A 373 2.30 12.59 15.54
C TYR A 373 3.40 12.92 16.55
N GLY A 374 4.41 12.06 16.68
CA GLY A 374 5.59 12.35 17.51
C GLY A 374 5.59 11.65 18.87
N PRO A 375 6.76 11.60 19.56
CA PRO A 375 6.87 10.97 20.86
C PRO A 375 5.94 11.64 21.90
N GLY A 376 5.20 10.82 22.64
CA GLY A 376 4.28 11.29 23.68
C GLY A 376 2.91 11.81 23.18
N SER A 377 2.63 11.72 21.88
CA SER A 377 1.30 12.00 21.34
C SER A 377 0.25 10.94 21.74
N PHE A 378 -1.02 11.19 21.45
CA PHE A 378 -2.09 10.22 21.71
C PHE A 378 -1.86 8.93 20.91
N GLU A 379 -1.48 9.08 19.64
CA GLU A 379 -1.16 8.01 18.69
C GLU A 379 0.03 7.18 19.20
N ASP A 380 1.11 7.85 19.63
CA ASP A 380 2.31 7.22 20.17
C ASP A 380 2.03 6.34 21.40
N SER A 381 1.05 6.73 22.21
CA SER A 381 0.70 6.02 23.45
C SER A 381 0.18 4.59 23.22
N SER A 382 -0.31 4.29 22.01
CA SER A 382 -0.98 3.03 21.70
C SER A 382 -0.22 2.11 20.76
N VAL A 383 0.82 2.58 20.05
CA VAL A 383 1.55 1.79 19.05
C VAL A 383 2.02 0.42 19.56
N ASN A 384 2.56 0.35 20.79
CA ASN A 384 3.00 -0.93 21.38
C ASN A 384 1.84 -1.91 21.64
N LEU A 385 0.65 -1.40 21.99
CA LEU A 385 -0.56 -2.22 22.14
C LEU A 385 -0.99 -2.79 20.77
N TYR A 386 -0.99 -1.95 19.73
CA TYR A 386 -1.26 -2.38 18.35
C TYR A 386 -0.28 -3.46 17.89
N LEU A 387 1.02 -3.26 18.11
CA LEU A 387 2.05 -4.23 17.75
C LEU A 387 1.86 -5.56 18.48
N SER A 388 1.54 -5.54 19.78
CA SER A 388 1.32 -6.75 20.58
C SER A 388 0.10 -7.55 20.10
N ILE A 389 -1.02 -6.86 19.84
CA ILE A 389 -2.24 -7.50 19.34
C ILE A 389 -2.04 -8.00 17.89
N ALA A 390 -1.33 -7.24 17.06
CA ALA A 390 -1.00 -7.65 15.70
C ALA A 390 -0.12 -8.91 15.69
N GLU A 391 0.82 -9.06 16.63
CA GLU A 391 1.59 -10.31 16.78
C GLU A 391 0.68 -11.48 17.14
N GLU A 392 -0.21 -11.32 18.13
CA GLU A 392 -1.19 -12.35 18.54
C GLU A 392 -2.04 -12.81 17.35
N MET A 393 -2.42 -11.89 16.48
CA MET A 393 -3.35 -12.13 15.37
C MET A 393 -2.66 -12.41 14.03
N GLY A 394 -1.32 -12.41 13.96
CA GLY A 394 -0.57 -12.63 12.72
C GLY A 394 -0.75 -11.53 11.68
N PHE A 395 -0.79 -10.26 12.12
CA PHE A 395 -0.95 -9.06 11.30
C PHE A 395 0.30 -8.17 11.39
N LYS A 396 0.42 -7.17 10.51
CA LYS A 396 1.56 -6.25 10.49
C LYS A 396 1.17 -4.80 10.73
N ILE A 397 2.06 -4.05 11.34
CA ILE A 397 1.90 -2.62 11.60
C ILE A 397 3.15 -1.89 11.11
N ALA A 398 2.97 -0.77 10.43
CA ALA A 398 4.00 0.21 10.10
C ALA A 398 3.61 1.57 10.69
N ILE A 399 4.56 2.48 10.75
CA ILE A 399 4.29 3.88 11.09
C ILE A 399 4.20 4.68 9.80
N GLU A 400 3.19 5.53 9.72
CA GLU A 400 3.13 6.66 8.82
C GLU A 400 3.52 7.93 9.58
N TYR A 401 4.63 8.54 9.16
CA TYR A 401 5.20 9.69 9.82
C TYR A 401 4.78 10.98 9.12
N GLU A 402 4.24 11.91 9.90
CA GLU A 402 3.87 13.23 9.42
C GLU A 402 4.93 14.28 9.78
N PRO A 403 5.80 14.71 8.84
CA PRO A 403 6.81 15.73 9.11
C PRO A 403 6.22 17.08 9.50
N LYS A 404 4.93 17.35 9.28
CA LYS A 404 4.25 18.60 9.66
C LYS A 404 4.37 18.91 11.15
N ILE A 405 4.41 17.89 12.01
CA ILE A 405 4.57 18.07 13.46
C ILE A 405 5.87 18.77 13.83
N ARG A 406 6.91 18.68 12.98
CA ARG A 406 8.18 19.38 13.14
C ARG A 406 8.30 20.56 12.21
N MET A 407 7.92 20.40 10.95
CA MET A 407 8.19 21.39 9.90
C MET A 407 7.21 22.56 9.91
N GLU A 408 5.96 22.35 10.33
CA GLU A 408 4.96 23.41 10.43
C GLU A 408 4.70 23.79 11.88
N TRP A 409 4.51 22.80 12.76
CA TRP A 409 4.11 23.01 14.15
C TRP A 409 5.29 23.05 15.13
N GLY A 410 6.49 22.71 14.66
CA GLY A 410 7.71 22.71 15.47
C GLY A 410 8.35 24.08 15.62
N TYR A 411 9.18 24.21 16.66
CA TYR A 411 9.86 25.44 17.03
C TYR A 411 11.35 25.42 16.62
N GLY A 412 11.97 26.60 16.52
CA GLY A 412 13.39 26.74 16.24
C GLY A 412 13.72 26.97 14.75
N SER A 413 15.02 26.92 14.43
CA SER A 413 15.49 27.13 13.05
C SER A 413 15.06 25.97 12.13
N ARG A 414 15.12 26.17 10.80
CA ARG A 414 14.91 25.07 9.81
C ARG A 414 15.83 23.87 10.13
N SER A 415 17.08 24.12 10.49
CA SER A 415 18.04 23.07 10.88
C SER A 415 17.66 22.36 12.19
N ASP A 416 17.12 23.07 13.18
CA ASP A 416 16.63 22.43 14.42
C ASP A 416 15.45 21.50 14.12
N ARG A 417 14.50 21.95 13.29
CA ARG A 417 13.33 21.15 12.91
C ARG A 417 13.70 19.91 12.10
N ILE A 418 14.68 20.01 11.18
CA ILE A 418 15.21 18.83 10.47
C ILE A 418 15.90 17.86 11.43
N ARG A 419 16.66 18.36 12.43
CA ARG A 419 17.24 17.51 13.47
C ARG A 419 16.14 16.79 14.25
N ASP A 420 15.03 17.45 14.53
CA ASP A 420 13.89 16.82 15.23
C ASP A 420 13.22 15.75 14.36
N VAL A 421 13.09 15.95 13.04
CA VAL A 421 12.67 14.89 12.10
C VAL A 421 13.59 13.67 12.19
N ILE A 422 14.92 13.88 12.19
CA ILE A 422 15.89 12.78 12.34
C ILE A 422 15.68 12.06 13.68
N ASN A 423 15.47 12.81 14.76
CA ASN A 423 15.25 12.24 16.10
C ASN A 423 13.96 11.42 16.18
N ASP A 424 12.88 11.88 15.55
CA ASP A 424 11.62 11.14 15.49
C ASP A 424 11.76 9.83 14.72
N LEU A 425 12.43 9.84 13.57
CA LEU A 425 12.68 8.62 12.80
C LEU A 425 13.57 7.64 13.57
N LYS A 426 14.58 8.12 14.29
CA LYS A 426 15.38 7.29 15.21
C LYS A 426 14.53 6.72 16.34
N TYR A 427 13.61 7.50 16.90
CA TYR A 427 12.70 7.03 17.93
C TYR A 427 11.80 5.92 17.40
N ILE A 428 11.17 6.08 16.23
CA ILE A 428 10.35 5.06 15.58
C ILE A 428 11.15 3.76 15.38
N LEU A 429 12.35 3.87 14.78
CA LEU A 429 13.17 2.71 14.45
C LEU A 429 13.75 2.01 15.68
N SER A 430 14.11 2.76 16.73
CA SER A 430 14.62 2.16 17.96
C SER A 430 13.52 1.53 18.83
N LYS A 431 12.35 2.17 18.89
CA LYS A 431 11.27 1.76 19.79
C LYS A 431 10.36 0.67 19.19
N TYR A 432 10.05 0.77 17.89
CA TYR A 432 9.00 -0.05 17.27
C TYR A 432 9.53 -1.08 16.27
N ALA A 433 10.53 -0.73 15.45
CA ALA A 433 10.97 -1.58 14.34
C ALA A 433 11.55 -2.95 14.76
N GLY A 434 11.95 -3.11 16.02
CA GLY A 434 12.38 -4.39 16.58
C GLY A 434 11.25 -5.43 16.69
N HIS A 435 10.00 -5.00 16.81
CA HIS A 435 8.85 -5.87 17.09
C HIS A 435 8.58 -6.88 15.94
N PRO A 436 8.22 -8.15 16.21
CA PRO A 436 7.92 -9.14 15.16
C PRO A 436 6.73 -8.77 14.27
N ALA A 437 5.78 -8.02 14.82
CA ALA A 437 4.62 -7.48 14.08
C ALA A 437 4.93 -6.21 13.28
N TYR A 438 6.11 -5.59 13.44
CA TYR A 438 6.46 -4.43 12.64
C TYR A 438 6.69 -4.85 11.18
N LEU A 439 6.11 -4.13 10.22
CA LEU A 439 6.23 -4.44 8.80
C LEU A 439 7.69 -4.33 8.35
N LYS A 440 8.20 -5.40 7.73
CA LYS A 440 9.57 -5.46 7.21
C LYS A 440 9.56 -6.00 5.80
N VAL A 441 10.39 -5.42 4.94
CA VAL A 441 10.67 -5.90 3.58
C VAL A 441 12.17 -6.13 3.47
N ASN A 442 12.57 -7.34 3.05
CA ASN A 442 13.99 -7.74 3.00
C ASN A 442 14.72 -7.44 4.32
N HIS A 443 14.09 -7.78 5.44
CA HIS A 443 14.54 -7.53 6.82
C HIS A 443 14.66 -6.06 7.26
N LYS A 444 14.38 -5.10 6.37
CA LYS A 444 14.38 -3.66 6.71
C LYS A 444 12.98 -3.22 7.14
N PRO A 445 12.84 -2.43 8.22
CA PRO A 445 11.56 -1.87 8.64
C PRO A 445 11.01 -0.90 7.60
N VAL A 446 9.70 -0.84 7.45
CA VAL A 446 9.00 0.08 6.54
C VAL A 446 8.48 1.29 7.30
N ILE A 447 8.73 2.50 6.79
CA ILE A 447 8.13 3.75 7.27
C ILE A 447 7.43 4.43 6.09
N PHE A 448 6.17 4.83 6.31
CA PHE A 448 5.37 5.64 5.40
C PHE A 448 5.51 7.13 5.75
N TYR A 449 5.28 8.00 4.78
CA TYR A 449 5.42 9.45 4.92
C TYR A 449 4.26 10.16 4.23
N PHE A 450 3.58 11.02 4.99
CA PHE A 450 2.55 11.92 4.47
C PHE A 450 3.14 13.33 4.27
N TRP A 451 2.79 14.03 3.20
CA TRP A 451 3.30 15.38 2.87
C TRP A 451 4.84 15.49 2.82
N PRO A 452 5.52 14.76 1.91
CA PRO A 452 6.97 14.83 1.80
C PRO A 452 7.47 16.21 1.37
N SER A 453 6.62 17.05 0.76
CA SER A 453 6.95 18.37 0.21
C SER A 453 7.38 19.40 1.28
N LEU A 454 7.13 19.11 2.56
CA LEU A 454 7.60 19.95 3.68
C LEU A 454 9.12 19.99 3.81
N LEU A 455 9.81 18.99 3.27
CA LEU A 455 11.26 18.96 3.13
C LEU A 455 11.63 18.92 1.64
N THR A 456 12.68 19.65 1.29
CA THR A 456 13.27 19.58 -0.05
C THR A 456 13.95 18.21 -0.25
N ILE A 457 14.16 17.83 -1.51
CA ILE A 457 14.91 16.62 -1.88
C ILE A 457 16.28 16.58 -1.16
N LYS A 458 17.03 17.69 -1.14
CA LYS A 458 18.32 17.75 -0.44
C LYS A 458 18.22 17.51 1.07
N GLU A 459 17.16 18.01 1.70
CA GLU A 459 16.92 17.80 3.13
C GLU A 459 16.54 16.34 3.41
N TRP A 460 15.75 15.69 2.55
CA TRP A 460 15.48 14.25 2.64
C TRP A 460 16.74 13.39 2.45
N ASP A 461 17.61 13.70 1.48
CA ASP A 461 18.89 12.98 1.32
C ASP A 461 19.72 13.08 2.59
N TYR A 462 19.79 14.29 3.17
CA TYR A 462 20.48 14.54 4.43
C TYR A 462 19.89 13.72 5.57
N VAL A 463 18.56 13.74 5.76
CA VAL A 463 17.87 12.98 6.80
C VAL A 463 18.20 11.48 6.69
N PHE A 464 18.03 10.88 5.51
CA PHE A 464 18.28 9.44 5.33
C PHE A 464 19.77 9.09 5.38
N GLN A 465 20.65 9.97 4.92
CA GLN A 465 22.09 9.78 5.09
C GLN A 465 22.46 9.73 6.57
N ARG A 466 21.96 10.66 7.38
CA ARG A 466 22.22 10.68 8.82
C ARG A 466 21.71 9.42 9.53
N LEU A 467 20.52 8.95 9.16
CA LEU A 467 20.01 7.67 9.68
C LEU A 467 20.97 6.53 9.36
N ARG A 468 21.42 6.39 8.10
CA ARG A 468 22.36 5.33 7.70
C ARG A 468 23.71 5.42 8.40
N GLU A 469 24.27 6.62 8.54
CA GLU A 469 25.53 6.87 9.27
C GLU A 469 25.44 6.41 10.74
N GLU A 470 24.25 6.49 11.32
CA GLU A 470 23.97 6.05 12.69
C GLU A 470 23.44 4.60 12.78
N GLY A 471 23.45 3.84 11.68
CA GLY A 471 23.06 2.43 11.66
C GLY A 471 21.56 2.17 11.55
N TYR A 472 20.77 3.20 11.25
CA TYR A 472 19.33 3.09 11.02
C TYR A 472 19.04 2.95 9.52
N GLU A 473 18.73 1.73 9.09
CA GLU A 473 18.26 1.45 7.73
C GLU A 473 16.75 1.14 7.72
N ALA A 474 16.04 1.68 6.74
CA ALA A 474 14.61 1.44 6.54
C ALA A 474 14.24 1.49 5.05
N VAL A 475 13.07 0.94 4.74
CA VAL A 475 12.36 1.15 3.48
C VAL A 475 11.45 2.36 3.68
N HIS A 476 11.69 3.41 2.89
CA HIS A 476 10.95 4.68 3.02
C HIS A 476 9.94 4.79 1.88
N ILE A 477 8.64 4.91 2.18
CA ILE A 477 7.57 5.00 1.17
C ILE A 477 6.79 6.29 1.42
N THR A 478 6.58 7.10 0.39
CA THR A 478 5.89 8.40 0.54
C THR A 478 4.63 8.49 -0.31
N GLU A 479 3.68 9.30 0.12
CA GLU A 479 2.67 9.80 -0.80
C GLU A 479 3.29 10.78 -1.81
N GLY A 480 2.73 10.87 -3.01
CA GLY A 480 3.09 11.84 -4.04
C GLY A 480 2.94 11.32 -5.47
N ILE A 481 3.10 12.22 -6.44
CA ILE A 481 3.07 11.90 -7.88
C ILE A 481 4.34 12.33 -8.62
N ASP A 482 5.25 13.01 -7.94
CA ASP A 482 6.50 13.49 -8.53
C ASP A 482 7.55 12.36 -8.53
N PRO A 483 7.99 11.88 -9.71
CA PRO A 483 9.04 10.87 -9.81
C PRO A 483 10.36 11.27 -9.13
N LEU A 484 10.63 12.57 -8.92
CA LEU A 484 11.80 13.03 -8.18
C LEU A 484 11.79 12.59 -6.71
N LEU A 485 10.67 12.15 -6.14
CA LEU A 485 10.65 11.59 -4.79
C LEU A 485 11.32 10.21 -4.74
N LEU A 486 11.29 9.44 -5.83
CA LEU A 486 11.96 8.13 -5.93
C LEU A 486 13.49 8.22 -5.84
N THR A 487 14.04 9.42 -5.82
CA THR A 487 15.47 9.65 -5.65
C THR A 487 15.93 9.25 -4.25
N HIS A 488 15.08 9.36 -3.24
CA HIS A 488 15.42 9.11 -1.83
C HIS A 488 14.44 8.13 -1.18
N PHE A 489 13.17 8.17 -1.59
CA PHE A 489 12.17 7.19 -1.16
C PHE A 489 12.29 5.90 -1.96
N THR A 490 12.19 4.76 -1.28
CA THR A 490 12.13 3.44 -1.91
C THR A 490 10.84 3.28 -2.70
N GLY A 491 9.72 3.80 -2.19
CA GLY A 491 8.40 3.70 -2.83
C GLY A 491 7.63 5.01 -2.84
N ILE A 492 6.64 5.07 -3.74
CA ILE A 492 5.72 6.19 -3.88
C ILE A 492 4.28 5.69 -4.14
N TYR A 493 3.28 6.38 -3.61
CA TYR A 493 1.84 6.17 -3.90
C TYR A 493 1.12 7.50 -4.08
N GLU A 494 0.03 7.53 -4.86
CA GLU A 494 -0.82 8.73 -4.96
C GLU A 494 -1.85 8.75 -3.82
N TRP A 495 -1.91 9.86 -3.07
CA TRP A 495 -3.06 10.18 -2.20
C TRP A 495 -4.22 10.74 -3.01
N GLU A 496 -5.43 10.73 -2.45
CA GLU A 496 -6.65 11.10 -3.16
C GLU A 496 -6.57 12.46 -3.90
N PRO A 497 -6.74 12.49 -5.23
CA PRO A 497 -6.50 13.70 -6.01
C PRO A 497 -7.79 14.50 -6.20
N LEU A 498 -8.38 15.05 -5.12
CA LEU A 498 -9.72 15.70 -5.14
C LEU A 498 -9.92 16.76 -6.23
N TRP A 499 -8.84 17.41 -6.68
CA TRP A 499 -8.87 18.44 -7.74
C TRP A 499 -9.22 17.90 -9.13
N ILE A 500 -9.16 16.59 -9.40
CA ILE A 500 -9.34 16.02 -10.75
C ILE A 500 -10.76 16.15 -11.27
N GLU A 501 -11.74 16.20 -10.38
CA GLU A 501 -13.16 16.32 -10.76
C GLU A 501 -13.40 17.61 -11.54
N SER A 502 -12.79 18.72 -11.09
CA SER A 502 -12.86 20.03 -11.75
C SER A 502 -12.29 20.03 -13.18
N LYS A 503 -11.52 19.00 -13.54
CA LYS A 503 -10.92 18.81 -14.88
C LYS A 503 -11.67 17.78 -15.72
N GLY A 504 -12.79 17.23 -15.25
CA GLY A 504 -13.55 16.21 -15.96
C GLY A 504 -12.86 14.86 -16.05
N ILE A 505 -11.94 14.56 -15.12
CA ILE A 505 -11.18 13.31 -15.08
C ILE A 505 -11.71 12.44 -13.92
N THR A 506 -11.96 11.17 -14.20
CA THR A 506 -12.39 10.20 -13.18
C THR A 506 -11.19 9.75 -12.33
N SER A 507 -11.44 9.33 -11.09
CA SER A 507 -10.37 8.85 -10.19
C SER A 507 -9.62 7.64 -10.74
N TRP A 508 -10.27 6.72 -11.46
CA TRP A 508 -9.60 5.56 -12.03
C TRP A 508 -8.83 5.90 -13.31
N ASP A 509 -9.27 6.87 -14.13
CA ASP A 509 -8.47 7.32 -15.28
C ASP A 509 -7.20 8.03 -14.81
N ARG A 510 -7.32 8.82 -13.75
CA ARG A 510 -6.18 9.42 -13.06
C ARG A 510 -5.22 8.36 -12.49
N LEU A 511 -5.74 7.40 -11.73
CA LEU A 511 -4.93 6.33 -11.17
C LEU A 511 -4.21 5.54 -12.28
N ARG A 512 -4.87 5.31 -13.43
CA ARG A 512 -4.25 4.63 -14.58
C ARG A 512 -3.11 5.46 -15.19
N GLU A 513 -3.30 6.76 -15.34
CA GLU A 513 -2.27 7.69 -15.81
C GLU A 513 -1.05 7.66 -14.87
N ILE A 514 -1.28 7.88 -13.58
CA ILE A 514 -0.21 7.93 -12.58
C ILE A 514 0.47 6.59 -12.40
N SER A 515 -0.27 5.48 -12.41
CA SER A 515 0.31 4.14 -12.36
C SER A 515 1.26 3.88 -13.52
N LYS A 516 0.92 4.31 -14.74
CA LYS A 516 1.80 4.19 -15.90
C LYS A 516 3.07 5.02 -15.72
N ILE A 517 2.92 6.27 -15.32
CA ILE A 517 4.02 7.21 -15.06
C ILE A 517 4.94 6.64 -13.99
N LEU A 518 4.44 6.37 -12.78
CA LEU A 518 5.27 5.95 -11.65
C LEU A 518 5.88 4.55 -11.84
N ARG A 519 5.16 3.61 -12.49
CA ARG A 519 5.75 2.32 -12.86
C ARG A 519 6.92 2.49 -13.84
N GLU A 520 6.75 3.34 -14.84
CA GLU A 520 7.79 3.64 -15.82
C GLU A 520 9.04 4.18 -15.11
N TYR A 521 8.89 5.20 -14.27
CA TYR A 521 10.01 5.81 -13.56
C TYR A 521 10.64 4.88 -12.52
N ALA A 522 9.84 4.12 -11.77
CA ALA A 522 10.36 3.11 -10.85
C ALA A 522 11.19 2.05 -11.60
N SER A 523 10.79 1.67 -12.82
CA SER A 523 11.55 0.69 -13.63
C SER A 523 12.88 1.22 -14.14
N LEU A 524 13.08 2.53 -14.20
CA LEU A 524 14.34 3.18 -14.60
C LEU A 524 15.29 3.41 -13.43
N TYR A 525 14.87 3.07 -12.20
CA TYR A 525 15.67 3.27 -11.00
C TYR A 525 15.70 1.96 -10.19
N PRO A 526 16.81 1.21 -10.22
CA PRO A 526 16.93 -0.06 -9.50
C PRO A 526 16.53 0.05 -8.03
N GLY A 527 15.68 -0.87 -7.58
CA GLY A 527 15.22 -0.93 -6.18
C GLY A 527 14.08 0.04 -5.84
N ARG A 528 13.51 0.76 -6.81
CA ARG A 528 12.35 1.63 -6.58
C ARG A 528 11.04 0.93 -6.90
N ILE A 529 10.01 1.26 -6.12
CA ILE A 529 8.69 0.66 -6.24
C ILE A 529 7.61 1.74 -6.40
N PHE A 530 6.47 1.32 -6.92
CA PHE A 530 5.26 2.13 -6.90
C PHE A 530 4.13 1.30 -6.29
N LEU A 531 3.30 1.98 -5.49
CA LEU A 531 2.09 1.47 -4.90
C LEU A 531 0.89 2.20 -5.51
N ALA A 532 -0.19 1.48 -5.78
CA ALA A 532 -1.43 2.11 -6.20
C ALA A 532 -2.24 2.55 -4.97
N GLY A 533 -2.58 3.84 -4.87
CA GLY A 533 -3.52 4.36 -3.89
C GLY A 533 -4.96 4.18 -4.37
N VAL A 534 -5.82 3.56 -3.55
CA VAL A 534 -7.24 3.34 -3.85
C VAL A 534 -8.11 3.83 -2.71
N TRP A 535 -9.18 4.54 -3.03
CA TRP A 535 -10.07 5.16 -2.04
C TRP A 535 -11.55 5.06 -2.43
N PRO A 536 -12.47 4.91 -1.47
CA PRO A 536 -13.88 4.63 -1.78
C PRO A 536 -14.70 5.88 -2.14
N GLY A 537 -14.23 7.06 -1.74
CA GLY A 537 -14.90 8.36 -1.88
C GLY A 537 -14.35 9.33 -0.85
N PHE A 538 -14.83 10.58 -0.86
CA PHE A 538 -14.40 11.64 0.06
C PHE A 538 -15.60 12.50 0.48
N ASP A 539 -15.76 12.73 1.78
CA ASP A 539 -16.79 13.57 2.38
C ASP A 539 -16.37 14.10 3.77
N ASP A 540 -15.86 15.34 3.81
CA ASP A 540 -15.42 16.00 5.05
C ASP A 540 -16.49 16.91 5.68
N GLU A 541 -17.78 16.70 5.35
CA GLU A 541 -18.90 17.47 5.90
C GLU A 541 -19.00 17.33 7.43
N GLY A 542 -18.59 16.18 7.97
CA GLY A 542 -18.54 15.92 9.41
C GLY A 542 -17.69 16.93 10.20
N VAL A 543 -16.67 17.48 9.55
CA VAL A 543 -15.72 18.45 10.12
C VAL A 543 -15.82 19.85 9.49
N ASN A 544 -16.89 20.11 8.73
CA ASN A 544 -17.09 21.37 8.01
C ASN A 544 -15.86 21.76 7.14
N GLY A 545 -15.26 20.77 6.47
CA GLY A 545 -14.07 20.96 5.64
C GLY A 545 -12.85 21.52 6.39
N TRP A 546 -12.72 21.22 7.68
CA TRP A 546 -11.66 21.74 8.55
C TRP A 546 -11.59 23.29 8.60
N GLY A 547 -12.68 23.97 8.27
CA GLY A 547 -12.74 25.44 8.18
C GLY A 547 -12.34 26.02 6.82
N PHE A 548 -11.98 25.18 5.83
CA PHE A 548 -11.64 25.58 4.46
C PHE A 548 -12.80 25.42 3.47
N GLY A 549 -13.97 24.99 3.97
CA GLY A 549 -15.15 24.69 3.16
C GLY A 549 -15.24 23.20 2.83
N THR A 550 -16.44 22.64 2.96
CA THR A 550 -16.69 21.22 2.74
C THR A 550 -16.32 20.79 1.33
N ARG A 551 -15.56 19.69 1.22
CA ARG A 551 -15.19 19.01 -0.01
C ARG A 551 -15.91 17.65 -0.03
N LYS A 552 -16.45 17.30 -1.20
CA LYS A 552 -17.20 16.07 -1.39
C LYS A 552 -17.02 15.60 -2.82
N TYR A 553 -16.44 14.42 -3.01
CA TYR A 553 -16.18 13.90 -4.34
C TYR A 553 -17.41 13.18 -4.88
N LEU A 554 -17.90 13.63 -6.05
CA LEU A 554 -18.99 13.03 -6.82
C LEU A 554 -20.23 12.57 -6.00
N GLY A 555 -20.82 13.45 -5.19
CA GLY A 555 -22.19 13.24 -4.70
C GLY A 555 -22.39 12.19 -3.60
N GLY A 556 -21.44 11.99 -2.67
CA GLY A 556 -21.69 11.44 -1.32
C GLY A 556 -22.03 9.97 -1.14
N ASP A 557 -22.84 9.36 -2.00
CA ASP A 557 -23.22 7.94 -1.89
C ASP A 557 -22.13 6.97 -2.40
N ARG A 558 -20.96 7.53 -2.76
CA ARG A 558 -19.80 6.83 -3.33
C ARG A 558 -20.16 6.00 -4.58
N PHE A 559 -21.25 6.36 -5.26
CA PHE A 559 -21.90 5.61 -6.33
C PHE A 559 -22.00 4.11 -6.07
N ASN A 560 -22.45 3.72 -4.88
CA ASN A 560 -22.56 2.32 -4.47
C ASN A 560 -21.26 1.52 -4.66
N GLY A 561 -20.11 2.16 -4.44
CA GLY A 561 -18.80 1.54 -4.54
C GLY A 561 -18.20 1.48 -5.94
N MET A 562 -18.86 2.04 -6.97
CA MET A 562 -18.34 2.05 -8.34
C MET A 562 -16.97 2.75 -8.45
N ILE A 563 -16.77 3.85 -7.72
CA ILE A 563 -15.48 4.58 -7.65
C ILE A 563 -14.37 3.62 -7.20
N TYR A 564 -14.63 2.88 -6.13
CA TYR A 564 -13.66 1.97 -5.54
C TYR A 564 -13.39 0.75 -6.42
N GLU A 565 -14.44 0.13 -6.96
CA GLU A 565 -14.31 -1.03 -7.85
C GLU A 565 -13.50 -0.69 -9.11
N ASN A 566 -13.73 0.47 -9.73
CA ASN A 566 -13.01 0.85 -10.94
C ASN A 566 -11.52 1.11 -10.68
N GLN A 567 -11.17 1.69 -9.53
CA GLN A 567 -9.78 1.84 -9.13
C GLN A 567 -9.11 0.47 -8.88
N TRP A 568 -9.81 -0.47 -8.24
CA TRP A 568 -9.31 -1.84 -8.10
C TRP A 568 -9.15 -2.58 -9.44
N ARG A 569 -9.99 -2.31 -10.45
CA ARG A 569 -9.76 -2.84 -11.81
C ARG A 569 -8.46 -2.32 -12.40
N VAL A 570 -8.17 -1.03 -12.22
CA VAL A 570 -6.88 -0.43 -12.62
C VAL A 570 -5.71 -1.10 -11.89
N VAL A 571 -5.84 -1.42 -10.60
CA VAL A 571 -4.81 -2.17 -9.86
C VAL A 571 -4.51 -3.52 -10.52
N LEU A 572 -5.54 -4.26 -10.94
CA LEU A 572 -5.35 -5.56 -11.62
C LEU A 572 -4.67 -5.41 -12.98
N ASP A 573 -4.99 -4.34 -13.72
CA ASP A 573 -4.42 -4.07 -15.05
C ASP A 573 -2.96 -3.59 -14.96
N GLU A 574 -2.69 -2.62 -14.09
CA GLU A 574 -1.39 -1.93 -13.99
C GLU A 574 -0.39 -2.67 -13.09
N LYS A 575 -0.84 -3.64 -12.28
CA LYS A 575 -0.01 -4.56 -11.47
C LYS A 575 1.05 -3.82 -10.62
N PRO A 576 0.64 -2.97 -9.67
CA PRO A 576 1.57 -2.29 -8.77
C PRO A 576 2.34 -3.29 -7.88
N HIS A 577 3.43 -2.83 -7.28
CA HIS A 577 4.23 -3.65 -6.35
C HIS A 577 3.46 -3.95 -5.06
N ALA A 578 2.64 -2.99 -4.60
CA ALA A 578 1.67 -3.14 -3.52
C ALA A 578 0.52 -2.13 -3.68
N VAL A 579 -0.48 -2.21 -2.80
CA VAL A 579 -1.66 -1.33 -2.82
C VAL A 579 -1.75 -0.60 -1.48
N MET A 580 -2.02 0.70 -1.51
CA MET A 580 -2.40 1.50 -0.36
C MET A 580 -3.91 1.76 -0.42
N ILE A 581 -4.64 1.44 0.65
CA ILE A 581 -6.05 1.79 0.82
C ILE A 581 -6.14 3.07 1.64
N THR A 582 -6.75 4.07 1.04
CA THR A 582 -6.99 5.43 1.55
C THR A 582 -8.49 5.56 1.83
N THR A 583 -8.99 5.30 3.02
CA THR A 583 -8.30 4.84 4.25
C THR A 583 -9.02 3.61 4.80
N PHE A 584 -8.44 2.97 5.82
CA PHE A 584 -9.20 2.03 6.64
C PHE A 584 -10.31 2.77 7.41
N ASN A 585 -9.97 3.80 8.18
CA ASN A 585 -10.90 4.41 9.15
C ASN A 585 -10.78 5.94 9.33
N ASP A 586 -10.42 6.72 8.32
CA ASP A 586 -10.58 8.18 8.42
C ASP A 586 -12.05 8.59 8.24
N TRP A 587 -12.75 8.58 9.37
CA TRP A 587 -14.14 9.01 9.48
C TRP A 587 -14.31 10.52 9.30
N ASN A 588 -13.27 11.33 9.55
CA ASN A 588 -13.38 12.78 9.50
C ASN A 588 -13.42 13.27 8.05
N GLU A 589 -12.71 12.58 7.16
CA GLU A 589 -12.69 12.87 5.72
C GLU A 589 -13.63 11.99 4.89
N GLY A 590 -14.31 11.03 5.54
CA GLY A 590 -15.29 10.20 4.85
C GLY A 590 -14.66 9.31 3.79
N THR A 591 -13.44 8.81 4.03
CA THR A 591 -12.68 7.93 3.14
C THR A 591 -12.61 6.49 3.65
N GLU A 592 -13.25 6.19 4.78
CA GLU A 592 -13.16 4.90 5.47
C GLU A 592 -13.76 3.74 4.66
N ILE A 593 -13.09 2.58 4.69
CA ILE A 593 -13.70 1.29 4.31
C ILE A 593 -14.21 0.49 5.50
N GLU A 594 -13.90 0.93 6.74
CA GLU A 594 -14.44 0.37 7.97
C GLU A 594 -15.98 0.30 7.90
N PRO A 595 -16.61 -0.81 8.29
CA PRO A 595 -18.06 -0.94 8.21
C PRO A 595 -18.82 0.19 8.90
N SER A 596 -19.77 0.78 8.19
CA SER A 596 -20.66 1.85 8.68
C SER A 596 -22.13 1.42 8.72
N LEU A 597 -22.99 2.23 9.34
CA LEU A 597 -24.44 2.01 9.28
C LEU A 597 -25.00 2.23 7.87
N GLU A 598 -24.35 3.09 7.10
CA GLU A 598 -24.75 3.48 5.74
C GLU A 598 -24.41 2.38 4.73
N TYR A 599 -23.20 1.80 4.84
CA TYR A 599 -22.65 0.90 3.81
C TYR A 599 -22.46 -0.54 4.28
N GLY A 600 -22.60 -0.83 5.57
CA GLY A 600 -22.32 -2.16 6.12
C GLY A 600 -20.91 -2.62 5.73
N PHE A 601 -20.80 -3.87 5.27
CA PHE A 601 -19.52 -4.45 4.83
C PHE A 601 -19.18 -4.23 3.35
N SER A 602 -19.95 -3.44 2.61
CA SER A 602 -19.83 -3.35 1.13
C SER A 602 -18.41 -3.03 0.66
N PHE A 603 -17.71 -2.08 1.30
CA PHE A 603 -16.34 -1.73 0.94
C PHE A 603 -15.33 -2.81 1.34
N MET A 604 -15.54 -3.48 2.48
CA MET A 604 -14.74 -4.65 2.88
C MET A 604 -14.89 -5.82 1.89
N GLU A 605 -16.09 -6.03 1.34
CA GLU A 605 -16.35 -7.04 0.30
C GLU A 605 -15.67 -6.70 -1.03
N ILE A 606 -15.71 -5.43 -1.45
CA ILE A 606 -14.97 -4.96 -2.63
C ILE A 606 -13.47 -5.21 -2.41
N THR A 607 -12.92 -4.77 -1.27
CA THR A 607 -11.51 -5.01 -0.92
C THR A 607 -11.18 -6.50 -0.98
N ARG A 608 -11.97 -7.37 -0.33
CA ARG A 608 -11.79 -8.82 -0.36
C ARG A 608 -11.70 -9.35 -1.80
N LYS A 609 -12.72 -9.08 -2.60
CA LYS A 609 -12.81 -9.56 -3.99
C LYS A 609 -11.58 -9.20 -4.82
N TYR A 610 -11.06 -7.97 -4.70
CA TYR A 610 -9.97 -7.51 -5.54
C TYR A 610 -8.57 -7.75 -4.94
N ALA A 611 -8.41 -7.66 -3.62
CA ALA A 611 -7.14 -7.95 -2.93
C ALA A 611 -6.70 -9.39 -3.17
N TYR A 612 -7.60 -10.37 -3.02
CA TYR A 612 -7.29 -11.78 -3.26
C TYR A 612 -6.96 -12.06 -4.73
N ARG A 613 -7.64 -11.41 -5.68
CA ARG A 613 -7.32 -11.48 -7.12
C ARG A 613 -5.94 -10.88 -7.42
N TYR A 614 -5.63 -9.72 -6.85
CA TYR A 614 -4.34 -9.04 -7.00
C TYR A 614 -3.17 -9.90 -6.51
N LYS A 615 -3.36 -10.55 -5.36
CA LYS A 615 -2.39 -11.47 -4.75
C LYS A 615 -2.31 -12.82 -5.45
N GLY A 616 -3.30 -13.19 -6.26
CA GLY A 616 -3.40 -14.52 -6.87
C GLY A 616 -3.70 -15.63 -5.87
N SER A 617 -4.46 -15.31 -4.82
CA SER A 617 -4.83 -16.22 -3.72
C SER A 617 -6.35 -16.37 -3.58
N SER A 618 -6.81 -17.41 -2.90
CA SER A 618 -8.25 -17.64 -2.65
C SER A 618 -8.75 -16.88 -1.43
N GLU A 619 -10.00 -16.41 -1.48
CA GLU A 619 -10.68 -15.82 -0.32
C GLU A 619 -10.77 -16.82 0.85
N PRO A 620 -10.62 -16.35 2.10
CA PRO A 620 -10.73 -17.18 3.29
C PRO A 620 -12.19 -17.60 3.51
N ILE A 621 -12.38 -18.82 4.00
CA ILE A 621 -13.68 -19.32 4.44
C ILE A 621 -13.77 -19.13 5.95
N SER A 622 -14.76 -18.36 6.41
CA SER A 622 -14.97 -18.18 7.84
C SER A 622 -15.44 -19.44 8.52
N GLU A 623 -14.88 -19.69 9.71
CA GLU A 623 -15.40 -20.70 10.62
C GLU A 623 -16.80 -20.31 11.09
N ALA A 624 -17.70 -21.29 11.18
CA ALA A 624 -19.03 -21.06 11.72
C ALA A 624 -18.96 -20.54 13.16
N ILE A 625 -19.68 -19.46 13.45
CA ILE A 625 -19.79 -18.89 14.80
C ILE A 625 -20.63 -19.82 15.69
N ARG A 626 -20.21 -20.00 16.94
CA ARG A 626 -20.91 -20.84 17.92
C ARG A 626 -21.00 -20.14 19.26
N LEU A 627 -22.05 -19.35 19.44
CA LEU A 627 -22.31 -18.61 20.67
C LEU A 627 -23.11 -19.47 21.65
N ASN A 628 -22.66 -19.52 22.90
CA ASN A 628 -23.44 -20.02 24.03
C ASN A 628 -23.80 -18.85 24.94
N ILE A 629 -25.08 -18.78 25.32
CA ILE A 629 -25.63 -17.69 26.12
C ILE A 629 -26.13 -18.27 27.45
N ASN A 630 -25.64 -17.69 28.55
CA ASN A 630 -26.14 -17.93 29.90
C ASN A 630 -26.63 -16.62 30.50
N ILE A 631 -27.84 -16.61 31.07
CA ILE A 631 -28.46 -15.41 31.65
C ILE A 631 -28.68 -15.65 33.14
N GLU A 632 -28.09 -14.79 33.95
CA GLU A 632 -28.23 -14.79 35.40
C GLU A 632 -28.88 -13.48 35.86
N SER A 633 -29.87 -13.57 36.74
CA SER A 633 -30.58 -12.40 37.27
C SER A 633 -30.34 -12.24 38.77
N SER A 634 -30.21 -10.99 39.20
CA SER A 634 -30.24 -10.54 40.60
C SER A 634 -31.31 -9.46 40.77
N ASP A 635 -31.57 -9.00 41.99
CA ASP A 635 -32.64 -8.03 42.26
C ASP A 635 -32.50 -6.69 41.49
N LYS A 636 -31.29 -6.33 41.01
CA LYS A 636 -31.01 -5.05 40.32
C LYS A 636 -30.23 -5.17 39.01
N ALA A 637 -29.83 -6.38 38.63
CA ALA A 637 -28.96 -6.56 37.46
C ALA A 637 -29.22 -7.91 36.78
N ILE A 638 -29.07 -7.91 35.47
CA ILE A 638 -29.03 -9.12 34.64
C ILE A 638 -27.63 -9.21 34.02
N ARG A 639 -27.00 -10.38 34.19
CA ARG A 639 -25.71 -10.74 33.60
C ARG A 639 -25.95 -11.71 32.47
N ILE A 640 -25.54 -11.33 31.27
CA ILE A 640 -25.65 -12.14 30.06
C ILE A 640 -24.24 -12.55 29.68
N SER A 641 -23.89 -13.78 30.02
CA SER A 641 -22.60 -14.36 29.69
C SER A 641 -22.67 -14.97 28.29
N LEU A 642 -21.84 -14.48 27.39
CA LEU A 642 -21.64 -15.03 26.05
C LEU A 642 -20.27 -15.66 25.95
N SER A 643 -20.22 -16.90 25.47
CA SER A 643 -18.97 -17.58 25.12
C SER A 643 -19.01 -18.01 23.66
N ASN A 644 -17.89 -17.87 22.95
CA ASN A 644 -17.78 -18.24 21.56
C ASN A 644 -16.84 -19.43 21.38
N SER A 645 -17.36 -20.53 20.86
CA SER A 645 -16.58 -21.75 20.57
C SER A 645 -16.30 -21.95 19.08
N GLY A 646 -16.77 -21.04 18.23
CA GLY A 646 -16.64 -21.08 16.78
C GLY A 646 -15.70 -19.98 16.25
N GLY A 647 -15.90 -19.58 15.00
CA GLY A 647 -15.20 -18.45 14.39
C GLY A 647 -15.47 -17.12 15.09
N ALA A 648 -14.66 -16.09 14.82
CA ALA A 648 -14.81 -14.77 15.43
C ALA A 648 -16.18 -14.14 15.11
N ALA A 649 -16.83 -13.56 16.13
CA ALA A 649 -18.00 -12.72 15.96
C ALA A 649 -17.58 -11.25 16.11
N VAL A 650 -18.03 -10.40 15.19
CA VAL A 650 -17.72 -8.96 15.16
C VAL A 650 -19.00 -8.13 15.20
N SER A 651 -18.92 -6.91 15.75
CA SER A 651 -20.08 -6.03 15.99
C SER A 651 -21.25 -6.81 16.62
N LEU A 652 -20.98 -7.50 17.75
CA LEU A 652 -21.98 -8.27 18.47
C LEU A 652 -22.87 -7.33 19.27
N ARG A 653 -24.15 -7.28 18.91
CA ARG A 653 -25.15 -6.38 19.48
C ARG A 653 -26.06 -7.15 20.41
N ILE A 654 -26.30 -6.59 21.59
CA ILE A 654 -27.39 -7.03 22.47
C ILE A 654 -28.36 -5.88 22.64
N LYS A 655 -29.57 -6.07 22.12
CA LYS A 655 -30.69 -5.16 22.29
C LYS A 655 -31.67 -5.76 23.28
N ALA A 656 -31.89 -5.09 24.40
CA ALA A 656 -32.89 -5.48 25.38
C ALA A 656 -34.14 -4.60 25.25
N ARG A 657 -35.30 -5.21 25.04
CA ARG A 657 -36.60 -4.53 25.11
C ARG A 657 -37.14 -4.63 26.53
N LEU A 658 -37.32 -3.48 27.17
CA LEU A 658 -37.77 -3.32 28.54
C LEU A 658 -39.28 -3.01 28.57
N PRO A 659 -40.00 -3.49 29.60
CA PRO A 659 -41.40 -3.12 29.81
C PRO A 659 -41.57 -1.61 30.03
N SER A 660 -42.78 -1.11 29.75
CA SER A 660 -43.14 0.28 29.98
C SER A 660 -42.87 0.70 31.44
N GLY A 661 -42.21 1.84 31.62
CA GLY A 661 -41.88 2.39 32.94
C GLY A 661 -40.63 1.79 33.60
N VAL A 662 -39.90 0.93 32.90
CA VAL A 662 -38.64 0.34 33.39
C VAL A 662 -37.48 0.90 32.60
N ASN A 663 -36.55 1.54 33.30
CA ASN A 663 -35.30 2.01 32.73
C ASN A 663 -34.18 1.04 33.08
N GLY A 664 -33.32 0.76 32.09
CA GLY A 664 -32.12 -0.03 32.29
C GLY A 664 -31.03 0.34 31.29
N VAL A 665 -29.79 0.18 31.71
CA VAL A 665 -28.60 0.59 30.95
C VAL A 665 -27.53 -0.49 31.03
N PHE A 666 -26.90 -0.78 29.89
CA PHE A 666 -25.69 -1.61 29.86
C PHE A 666 -24.48 -0.82 30.38
N HIS A 667 -23.62 -1.48 31.15
CA HIS A 667 -22.45 -0.83 31.75
C HIS A 667 -21.37 -0.44 30.73
N GLU A 668 -20.98 -1.39 29.88
CA GLU A 668 -19.91 -1.24 28.91
C GLU A 668 -20.47 -1.35 27.49
N TYR A 669 -19.78 -0.73 26.55
CA TYR A 669 -20.19 -0.69 25.14
C TYR A 669 -21.64 -0.23 24.95
N SER A 670 -22.13 0.65 25.81
CA SER A 670 -23.52 1.11 25.80
C SER A 670 -23.73 2.14 24.69
N HIS A 671 -24.75 1.93 23.87
CA HIS A 671 -25.12 2.82 22.77
C HIS A 671 -26.50 3.42 22.99
N PRO A 672 -26.71 4.69 22.58
CA PRO A 672 -28.03 5.28 22.61
C PRO A 672 -29.01 4.53 21.70
N THR A 673 -30.29 4.67 22.02
CA THR A 673 -31.42 4.11 21.28
C THR A 673 -32.45 5.21 21.04
N SER A 674 -33.25 5.09 19.98
CA SER A 674 -34.34 6.03 19.70
C SER A 674 -35.59 5.74 20.54
N SER A 675 -35.72 4.51 21.05
CA SER A 675 -36.83 4.08 21.91
C SER A 675 -36.40 4.06 23.37
N SER A 676 -37.19 4.72 24.23
CA SER A 676 -37.01 4.66 25.69
C SER A 676 -37.28 3.28 26.29
N SER A 677 -37.94 2.38 25.56
CA SER A 677 -38.16 0.99 25.96
C SER A 677 -37.05 0.05 25.52
N GLU A 678 -35.96 0.56 24.93
CA GLU A 678 -34.88 -0.27 24.40
C GLU A 678 -33.52 0.21 24.91
N THR A 679 -32.64 -0.73 25.22
CA THR A 679 -31.23 -0.46 25.52
C THR A 679 -30.34 -1.36 24.68
N LEU A 680 -29.16 -0.86 24.30
CA LEU A 680 -28.28 -1.47 23.31
C LEU A 680 -26.84 -1.47 23.82
N SER A 681 -26.18 -2.62 23.68
CA SER A 681 -24.72 -2.73 23.82
C SER A 681 -24.12 -3.34 22.54
N ILE A 682 -22.98 -2.81 22.08
CA ILE A 682 -22.30 -3.29 20.86
C ILE A 682 -20.85 -3.65 21.19
N LEU A 683 -20.59 -4.95 21.36
CA LEU A 683 -19.25 -5.48 21.57
C LEU A 683 -18.50 -5.61 20.23
N PRO A 684 -17.34 -4.94 20.04
CA PRO A 684 -16.66 -4.93 18.75
C PRO A 684 -16.19 -6.31 18.27
N TYR A 685 -15.64 -7.13 19.18
CA TYR A 685 -14.99 -8.41 18.85
C TYR A 685 -15.21 -9.45 19.96
N LEU A 686 -15.53 -10.68 19.56
CA LEU A 686 -15.53 -11.88 20.40
C LEU A 686 -14.93 -13.07 19.63
N GLY A 687 -13.66 -13.36 19.90
CA GLY A 687 -12.90 -14.39 19.19
C GLY A 687 -13.23 -15.82 19.60
N LYS A 688 -12.57 -16.78 18.96
CA LYS A 688 -12.68 -18.21 19.29
C LYS A 688 -12.11 -18.48 20.67
N GLY A 689 -12.91 -19.10 21.53
CA GLY A 689 -12.56 -19.38 22.93
C GLY A 689 -12.75 -18.18 23.87
N ASP A 690 -13.13 -17.02 23.35
CA ASP A 690 -13.39 -15.85 24.19
C ASP A 690 -14.77 -15.92 24.86
N SER A 691 -14.90 -15.18 25.95
CA SER A 691 -16.18 -14.90 26.59
C SER A 691 -16.29 -13.43 26.98
N TYR A 692 -17.52 -12.95 27.12
CA TYR A 692 -17.82 -11.61 27.62
C TYR A 692 -19.14 -11.62 28.39
N ILE A 693 -19.25 -10.77 29.41
CA ILE A 693 -20.44 -10.66 30.26
C ILE A 693 -21.03 -9.28 30.09
N PHE A 694 -22.20 -9.20 29.46
CA PHE A 694 -22.98 -7.98 29.43
C PHE A 694 -23.73 -7.82 30.75
N THR A 695 -23.56 -6.67 31.39
CA THR A 695 -24.27 -6.33 32.63
C THR A 695 -25.29 -5.23 32.34
N LEU A 696 -26.57 -5.59 32.44
CA LEU A 696 -27.70 -4.67 32.37
C LEU A 696 -28.15 -4.35 33.80
N THR A 697 -28.12 -3.08 34.19
CA THR A 697 -28.62 -2.61 35.48
C THR A 697 -29.88 -1.77 35.32
N PHE A 698 -30.67 -1.70 36.40
CA PHE A 698 -31.95 -1.00 36.46
C PHE A 698 -31.93 0.10 37.52
N ASP A 699 -32.68 1.18 37.27
CA ASP A 699 -32.85 2.28 38.22
C ASP A 699 -33.65 1.88 39.49
N GLY A 700 -34.28 0.70 39.47
CA GLY A 700 -35.06 0.12 40.58
C GLY A 700 -34.91 -1.39 40.68
N ASN A 701 -35.67 -2.02 41.59
CA ASN A 701 -35.70 -3.48 41.69
C ASN A 701 -36.45 -4.09 40.50
N ILE A 702 -35.99 -5.26 40.04
CA ILE A 702 -36.69 -6.04 39.01
C ILE A 702 -38.05 -6.49 39.57
N ALA A 703 -39.14 -6.02 38.96
CA ALA A 703 -40.50 -6.36 39.37
C ALA A 703 -40.82 -7.85 39.14
N GLN A 704 -41.68 -8.42 39.99
CA GLN A 704 -42.27 -9.74 39.72
C GLN A 704 -43.09 -9.65 38.41
N ASP A 705 -42.95 -10.64 37.52
CA ASP A 705 -43.62 -10.75 36.21
C ASP A 705 -43.10 -9.82 35.10
N MET A 706 -41.80 -9.52 35.10
CA MET A 706 -41.14 -8.79 34.01
C MET A 706 -40.77 -9.73 32.84
N LEU A 707 -41.16 -9.37 31.61
CA LEU A 707 -40.67 -10.00 30.37
C LEU A 707 -39.64 -9.09 29.71
N ILE A 708 -38.41 -9.58 29.53
CA ILE A 708 -37.37 -8.90 28.76
C ILE A 708 -37.05 -9.74 27.53
N VAL A 709 -37.02 -9.09 26.38
CA VAL A 709 -36.62 -9.72 25.12
C VAL A 709 -35.21 -9.26 24.80
N PHE A 710 -34.28 -10.21 24.69
CA PHE A 710 -32.91 -9.99 24.23
C PHE A 710 -32.81 -10.41 22.77
N ASN A 711 -32.55 -9.44 21.91
CA ASN A 711 -32.15 -9.68 20.53
C ASN A 711 -30.62 -9.57 20.47
N ILE A 712 -29.98 -10.67 20.13
CA ILE A 712 -28.53 -10.76 19.98
C ILE A 712 -28.22 -10.94 18.50
N SER A 713 -27.54 -9.98 17.91
CA SER A 713 -27.07 -10.06 16.53
C SER A 713 -25.57 -9.89 16.44
N TYR A 714 -24.97 -10.36 15.36
CA TYR A 714 -23.55 -10.26 15.12
C TYR A 714 -23.27 -10.32 13.62
N TYR A 715 -22.05 -9.96 13.25
CA TYR A 715 -21.49 -10.22 11.94
C TYR A 715 -20.35 -11.23 12.05
N THR A 716 -20.15 -12.00 10.99
CA THR A 716 -18.87 -12.67 10.77
C THR A 716 -17.85 -11.66 10.21
N PRO A 717 -16.54 -11.93 10.27
CA PRO A 717 -15.54 -10.99 9.76
C PRO A 717 -15.66 -10.68 8.27
N GLU A 718 -16.23 -11.59 7.48
CA GLU A 718 -16.51 -11.41 6.05
C GLU A 718 -17.82 -10.65 5.78
N GLY A 719 -18.59 -10.29 6.82
CA GLY A 719 -19.78 -9.45 6.73
C GLY A 719 -21.12 -10.18 6.74
N ARG A 720 -21.17 -11.48 7.04
CA ARG A 720 -22.45 -12.21 7.11
C ARG A 720 -23.16 -11.93 8.42
N TYR A 721 -24.45 -11.63 8.33
CA TYR A 721 -25.28 -11.33 9.49
C TYR A 721 -25.84 -12.60 10.13
N GLY A 722 -25.86 -12.64 11.47
CA GLY A 722 -26.54 -13.66 12.25
C GLY A 722 -27.32 -13.03 13.40
N GLU A 723 -28.45 -13.65 13.73
CA GLU A 723 -29.32 -13.20 14.82
C GLU A 723 -29.84 -14.37 15.65
N LEU A 724 -29.96 -14.13 16.96
CA LEU A 724 -30.43 -15.03 17.99
C LEU A 724 -31.41 -14.25 18.88
N ILE A 725 -32.60 -14.80 19.10
CA ILE A 725 -33.58 -14.21 20.02
C ILE A 725 -33.64 -15.07 21.28
N SER A 726 -33.46 -14.42 22.42
CA SER A 726 -33.59 -15.03 23.75
C SER A 726 -34.61 -14.26 24.58
N PHE A 727 -35.44 -15.00 25.31
CA PHE A 727 -36.45 -14.44 26.19
C PHE A 727 -36.03 -14.65 27.65
N LEU A 728 -36.28 -13.66 28.48
CA LEU A 728 -36.21 -13.77 29.93
C LEU A 728 -37.57 -13.41 30.51
N GLN A 729 -38.30 -14.42 30.97
CA GLN A 729 -39.49 -14.21 31.79
C GLN A 729 -39.08 -14.32 33.26
N TYR A 730 -39.18 -13.21 33.99
CA TYR A 730 -38.88 -13.16 35.42
C TYR A 730 -40.15 -13.48 36.23
N ARG A 731 -40.43 -14.77 36.43
CA ARG A 731 -41.49 -15.27 37.33
C ARG A 731 -40.86 -15.97 38.53
N THR A 732 -41.14 -15.50 39.74
CA THR A 732 -40.78 -16.22 40.98
C THR A 732 -39.33 -16.77 41.02
N LYS A 733 -38.34 -15.98 40.55
CA LYS A 733 -36.91 -16.38 40.43
C LYS A 733 -36.59 -17.55 39.48
N THR A 734 -37.50 -17.92 38.58
CA THR A 734 -37.28 -18.99 37.58
C THR A 734 -37.02 -18.35 36.21
N VAL A 735 -35.92 -18.73 35.57
CA VAL A 735 -35.52 -18.26 34.23
C VAL A 735 -35.96 -19.27 33.19
N THR A 736 -36.95 -18.92 32.37
CA THR A 736 -37.31 -19.72 31.18
C THR A 736 -36.56 -19.16 29.97
N GLN A 737 -35.52 -19.86 29.53
CA GLN A 737 -34.78 -19.53 28.32
C GLN A 737 -35.42 -20.25 27.12
N ILE A 738 -36.00 -19.48 26.19
CA ILE A 738 -36.35 -20.00 24.86
C ILE A 738 -35.27 -19.49 23.90
N THR A 739 -34.36 -20.37 23.49
CA THR A 739 -33.38 -20.09 22.45
C THR A 739 -34.01 -20.37 21.08
N ALA A 740 -34.41 -19.33 20.35
CA ALA A 740 -34.75 -19.50 18.93
C ALA A 740 -33.44 -19.52 18.11
N THR A 741 -33.23 -20.58 17.32
CA THR A 741 -31.98 -20.79 16.59
C THR A 741 -31.92 -19.93 15.32
N THR A 742 -30.73 -19.35 15.12
CA THR A 742 -30.12 -18.70 13.95
C THR A 742 -31.02 -18.42 12.74
N ILE A 743 -31.34 -17.14 12.51
CA ILE A 743 -31.63 -16.66 11.16
C ILE A 743 -30.29 -16.29 10.53
N THR A 744 -29.73 -17.17 9.69
CA THR A 744 -28.63 -16.77 8.80
C THR A 744 -29.25 -16.18 7.55
N ALA A 745 -29.50 -14.88 7.58
CA ALA A 745 -29.87 -14.18 6.37
C ALA A 745 -28.59 -13.69 5.68
N THR A 746 -28.36 -14.16 4.45
CA THR A 746 -27.32 -13.59 3.59
C THR A 746 -27.87 -12.28 3.02
N TYR A 747 -27.79 -11.20 3.78
CA TYR A 747 -28.12 -9.87 3.27
C TYR A 747 -26.91 -9.30 2.53
N ILE A 748 -26.88 -9.47 1.20
CA ILE A 748 -26.10 -8.57 0.35
C ILE A 748 -26.95 -7.30 0.26
N ARG A 749 -26.76 -6.36 1.19
CA ARG A 749 -27.52 -5.10 1.17
C ARG A 749 -26.98 -4.19 0.07
N THR A 750 -27.28 -4.55 -1.17
CA THR A 750 -27.23 -3.62 -2.32
C THR A 750 -28.51 -2.79 -2.29
N GLN A 751 -28.41 -1.51 -2.67
CA GLN A 751 -29.53 -0.58 -2.71
C GLN A 751 -30.83 -1.20 -3.26
N ILE A 752 -31.93 -0.84 -2.60
CA ILE A 752 -33.35 -0.85 -3.04
C ILE A 752 -33.56 -1.34 -4.49
N ILE A 753 -33.56 -2.66 -4.68
CA ILE A 753 -34.40 -3.34 -5.66
C ILE A 753 -34.90 -4.58 -4.94
N GLU A 754 -36.20 -4.62 -4.65
CA GLU A 754 -36.90 -5.77 -4.10
C GLU A 754 -36.59 -7.00 -4.96
N THR A 755 -35.70 -7.87 -4.49
CA THR A 755 -35.55 -9.21 -5.01
C THR A 755 -35.96 -10.16 -3.90
N THR A 756 -37.10 -10.81 -4.12
CA THR A 756 -37.70 -11.80 -3.23
C THR A 756 -36.71 -12.95 -3.01
N ALA A 757 -36.11 -13.01 -1.81
CA ALA A 757 -35.26 -14.11 -1.42
C ALA A 757 -36.09 -15.18 -0.72
N THR A 758 -35.97 -16.43 -1.16
CA THR A 758 -36.66 -17.58 -0.57
C THR A 758 -35.97 -17.97 0.74
N GLU A 759 -36.62 -17.73 1.88
CA GLU A 759 -36.14 -18.14 3.20
C GLU A 759 -36.20 -19.66 3.37
N THR A 760 -35.12 -20.29 3.82
CA THR A 760 -35.15 -21.67 4.33
C THR A 760 -34.93 -21.64 5.84
N LEU A 761 -36.02 -21.76 6.60
CA LEU A 761 -36.02 -21.89 8.06
C LEU A 761 -35.61 -23.32 8.45
N ILE A 762 -34.49 -23.49 9.14
CA ILE A 762 -34.09 -24.77 9.74
C ILE A 762 -34.08 -24.62 11.26
N VAL A 763 -35.15 -25.06 11.91
CA VAL A 763 -35.26 -25.12 13.38
C VAL A 763 -34.54 -26.39 13.86
N THR A 764 -33.41 -26.25 14.57
CA THR A 764 -32.58 -27.40 14.97
C THR A 764 -32.74 -27.84 16.42
N SER A 765 -33.20 -26.98 17.34
CA SER A 765 -33.61 -27.42 18.69
C SER A 765 -34.41 -26.35 19.47
N MET A 766 -35.30 -26.80 20.37
CA MET A 766 -35.92 -25.99 21.42
C MET A 766 -35.70 -26.68 22.77
N ARG A 767 -35.27 -25.95 23.80
CA ARG A 767 -35.30 -26.41 25.20
C ARG A 767 -36.34 -25.59 25.96
N ALA A 768 -37.39 -26.23 26.45
CA ALA A 768 -38.35 -25.64 27.38
C ALA A 768 -38.22 -26.32 28.74
N SER A 769 -38.22 -25.56 29.82
CA SER A 769 -38.17 -26.09 31.20
C SER A 769 -39.50 -26.71 31.64
N THR A 770 -40.64 -26.34 31.05
CA THR A 770 -41.95 -26.97 31.29
C THR A 770 -42.93 -26.78 30.12
N ILE A 771 -43.73 -27.83 29.84
CA ILE A 771 -44.71 -27.91 28.74
C ILE A 771 -45.81 -26.82 28.82
N THR A 772 -46.10 -26.29 30.01
CA THR A 772 -47.17 -25.30 30.23
C THR A 772 -46.82 -23.90 29.70
N GLU A 773 -45.54 -23.59 29.49
CA GLU A 773 -45.07 -22.29 28.96
C GLU A 773 -45.14 -22.21 27.42
N PHE A 774 -45.24 -23.36 26.76
CA PHE A 774 -45.36 -23.50 25.30
C PHE A 774 -46.61 -22.81 24.74
N VAL A 775 -47.75 -22.93 25.43
CA VAL A 775 -49.05 -22.45 24.95
C VAL A 775 -49.21 -20.93 25.08
N LYS A 776 -48.60 -20.29 26.09
CA LYS A 776 -48.70 -18.83 26.31
C LYS A 776 -47.76 -18.02 25.41
N ALA A 777 -46.60 -18.57 25.04
CA ALA A 777 -45.65 -17.87 24.16
C ALA A 777 -46.21 -17.73 22.73
N THR A 778 -46.94 -18.74 22.24
CA THR A 778 -47.59 -18.72 20.92
C THR A 778 -48.74 -17.72 20.81
N GLU A 779 -49.47 -17.44 21.89
CA GLU A 779 -50.57 -16.45 21.88
C GLU A 779 -50.09 -15.00 21.85
N THR A 780 -48.86 -14.73 22.30
CA THR A 780 -48.30 -13.35 22.38
C THR A 780 -47.61 -12.92 21.07
N LEU A 781 -47.33 -13.86 20.15
CA LEU A 781 -46.70 -13.60 18.86
C LEU A 781 -47.69 -13.10 17.78
N THR A 782 -48.99 -13.22 18.02
CA THR A 782 -50.04 -12.59 17.20
C THR A 782 -50.43 -11.25 17.81
N LEU A 783 -49.79 -10.16 17.36
CA LEU A 783 -50.36 -8.82 17.12
C LEU A 783 -49.24 -7.76 17.00
N THR A 784 -48.90 -7.43 15.76
CA THR A 784 -48.64 -6.05 15.31
C THR A 784 -48.76 -6.05 13.78
N GLU A 785 -49.94 -5.70 13.27
CA GLU A 785 -50.17 -5.37 11.86
C GLU A 785 -49.55 -4.01 11.54
N THR A 786 -48.83 -3.92 10.41
CA THR A 786 -48.88 -2.74 9.54
C THR A 786 -48.69 -3.11 8.07
N SER A 787 -49.56 -2.53 7.24
CA SER A 787 -49.61 -2.46 5.77
C SER A 787 -50.32 -3.60 5.00
N THR A 788 -51.03 -3.16 3.96
CA THR A 788 -52.36 -3.62 3.55
C THR A 788 -52.36 -4.55 2.33
N GLU A 789 -51.25 -5.23 2.02
CA GLU A 789 -51.10 -6.05 0.80
C GLU A 789 -50.77 -7.52 1.06
N THR A 790 -51.23 -8.09 2.17
CA THR A 790 -50.99 -9.52 2.49
C THR A 790 -52.30 -10.27 2.75
N ARG A 791 -53.31 -10.07 1.89
CA ARG A 791 -54.60 -10.77 2.05
C ARG A 791 -54.72 -12.09 1.29
N ASP A 792 -53.80 -12.42 0.38
CA ASP A 792 -53.91 -13.62 -0.47
C ASP A 792 -52.98 -14.79 -0.12
N ILE A 793 -52.19 -14.71 0.97
CA ILE A 793 -51.29 -15.81 1.40
C ILE A 793 -51.88 -16.63 2.57
N TYR A 794 -52.94 -16.15 3.23
CA TYR A 794 -53.44 -16.73 4.48
C TYR A 794 -54.28 -18.01 4.35
N THR A 795 -54.53 -18.51 3.14
CA THR A 795 -55.41 -19.68 2.93
C THR A 795 -54.67 -21.03 2.92
N THR A 796 -53.33 -21.05 2.81
CA THR A 796 -52.58 -22.30 2.58
C THR A 796 -51.87 -22.87 3.82
N VAL A 797 -51.85 -22.16 4.96
CA VAL A 797 -51.09 -22.61 6.16
C VAL A 797 -51.97 -23.36 7.19
N LYS A 798 -53.28 -23.46 6.96
CA LYS A 798 -54.20 -24.09 7.93
C LYS A 798 -54.23 -25.62 7.94
N GLU A 799 -53.51 -26.31 7.05
CA GLU A 799 -53.62 -27.77 6.92
C GLU A 799 -52.40 -28.60 7.37
N THR A 800 -51.35 -28.01 7.95
CA THR A 800 -50.19 -28.82 8.39
C THR A 800 -49.77 -28.56 9.84
N VAL A 801 -50.64 -28.92 10.79
CA VAL A 801 -50.24 -29.19 12.17
C VAL A 801 -50.85 -30.52 12.58
N THR A 802 -50.11 -31.61 12.42
CA THR A 802 -50.41 -32.89 13.08
C THR A 802 -49.25 -33.23 14.00
N ILE A 803 -49.55 -33.24 15.30
CA ILE A 803 -48.67 -33.60 16.40
C ILE A 803 -48.22 -35.06 16.24
N LYS A 804 -46.92 -35.35 16.39
CA LYS A 804 -46.46 -36.72 16.66
C LYS A 804 -45.49 -36.76 17.84
N GLU A 805 -45.96 -37.44 18.87
CA GLU A 805 -45.16 -37.99 19.97
C GLU A 805 -44.08 -38.95 19.43
N THR A 806 -42.89 -38.85 20.01
CA THR A 806 -41.76 -39.75 19.77
C THR A 806 -41.96 -41.10 20.47
N SER A 807 -41.75 -42.19 19.72
CA SER A 807 -41.17 -43.43 20.26
C SER A 807 -40.13 -44.00 19.29
N LEU A 808 -39.07 -44.54 19.88
CA LEU A 808 -37.81 -44.99 19.28
C LEU A 808 -37.94 -46.36 18.58
N GLU A 809 -38.88 -46.50 17.63
CA GLU A 809 -38.96 -47.68 16.75
C GLU A 809 -38.70 -47.38 15.27
N ASN A 810 -38.46 -46.11 14.89
CA ASN A 810 -38.30 -45.70 13.48
C ASN A 810 -36.85 -45.39 13.04
N MET A 811 -35.83 -45.84 13.78
CA MET A 811 -34.44 -45.86 13.27
C MET A 811 -34.21 -46.87 12.12
N ILE A 812 -35.22 -47.63 11.70
CA ILE A 812 -35.08 -48.66 10.64
C ILE A 812 -35.75 -48.26 9.32
N SER A 813 -36.55 -47.18 9.28
CA SER A 813 -37.25 -46.77 8.04
C SER A 813 -36.49 -45.73 7.20
N ILE A 814 -35.44 -45.10 7.74
CA ILE A 814 -34.60 -44.12 7.01
C ILE A 814 -33.51 -44.81 6.16
N PHE A 815 -33.21 -46.09 6.43
CA PHE A 815 -32.26 -46.87 5.62
C PHE A 815 -32.86 -47.42 4.31
N ILE A 816 -34.20 -47.37 4.15
CA ILE A 816 -34.89 -47.93 2.96
C ILE A 816 -35.18 -46.85 1.89
N VAL A 817 -35.16 -45.56 2.22
CA VAL A 817 -35.37 -44.47 1.24
C VAL A 817 -34.07 -44.05 0.54
N ILE A 818 -32.90 -44.33 1.13
CA ILE A 818 -31.59 -44.05 0.51
C ILE A 818 -31.23 -45.10 -0.58
N LEU A 819 -31.89 -46.26 -0.61
CA LEU A 819 -31.67 -47.28 -1.65
C LEU A 819 -32.60 -47.14 -2.89
N ALA A 820 -33.54 -46.18 -2.89
CA ALA A 820 -34.49 -45.97 -4.00
C ALA A 820 -34.14 -44.75 -4.89
N VAL A 821 -32.98 -44.12 -4.68
CA VAL A 821 -32.44 -43.02 -5.53
C VAL A 821 -31.16 -43.46 -6.26
N LEU A 822 -30.84 -44.77 -6.24
CA LEU A 822 -29.72 -45.38 -6.98
C LEU A 822 -30.17 -46.48 -7.97
N ILE A 823 -31.43 -46.44 -8.41
CA ILE A 823 -31.95 -47.14 -9.61
C ILE A 823 -32.73 -46.15 -10.46
#